data_AF-A0A231NSR1-F1
#
_entry.id   AF-A0A231NSR1-F1
#
_cell.length_a   1.000
_cell.length_b   1.000
_cell.length_c   1.000
_cell.angle_alpha   90.00
_cell.angle_beta   90.00
_cell.angle_gamma   90.00
#
_symmetry.space_group_name_H-M   'P 1'
#
loop_
_entity.id
_entity.type
_entity.pdbx_description
1 polymer ?
#
loop_
_entity_poly.entity_id
_entity_poly.type
_entity_poly.pdbx_seq_one_letter_code
_entity_poly.pdbx_strand_id
1 'polypeptide(L)'
;MKRKLKKFGLFLIIFLCSMMPVAVLAQQDSETGEDFLFTDSSVESAYTEQKIDTETGENSPLNSVQSLVLPKLVSAAADMSATSDTQIVTQAISGEYEYIAVSGGIAITKYKGGNSQVIIPDTLDGQPVVEIASYALYSNGIYKNIIIGSNVTTIRANAIGNYSLQTVTIPATTTVIEANAISASSAMNMGLKVIGTSGSAAQDYVRDAGLENLIFVDQNSVENGFWYVIEEDGAKIVHYEGNADTLVLPATLGGKPLVTVGSYAIVDSALTRFESNSELKKIEEFAFSGCSPYGVGYNNLEILLIPSGSTEIIKSTDSGDYSLNALKRIIGKSGSIAESFATANHITFLVIGNFQNYYWYEPVTDGVKISYYEGSDSILTIPETLAGLSVVAIGSGAFADRDLLTEVTVPDSVTSLEDSDTYSSGIFSGCDSLEKLMIGKGVTQIPSDMAYSCTKLKEVIFNGSVKSIGNRAFWRCYNLQSINLPESLESIGNAAFLHCDGISSITIPDKTSIIGSGVFVYCKNLTSLRFGSGLISLGDQAAAWCDSLETVSIPEGLTTIGSREVFRGCPLLSKVEMPESVSAITTNIFEYSPNTSIYGLTGSYIETYADKYDIPFVSDGEAPKGELSGFIGQDPTGSYFLYNKTDFNNAYLAYQINPDLAAAKMYQHFLNQKCQIVALKDLTKGYMDYSAAATASLLAQMKGETFDIGAYFGRSDAKLYEKGISSIGNVDKDGNIH
;
A
#
# COMPACT_ATOMS: atom_id res chain seq x y z
N MET A 1 3.92 -44.51 -31.34
CA MET A 1 3.52 -43.58 -32.43
C MET A 1 2.82 -42.42 -31.74
N LYS A 2 3.34 -41.18 -31.69
CA LYS A 2 3.76 -40.23 -32.75
C LYS A 2 2.62 -39.87 -33.73
N ARG A 3 2.31 -38.56 -33.75
CA ARG A 3 1.91 -37.66 -34.85
C ARG A 3 0.42 -37.37 -35.17
N LYS A 4 0.14 -36.05 -35.14
CA LYS A 4 -0.90 -35.25 -35.86
C LYS A 4 -2.34 -35.43 -35.35
N LEU A 5 -3.18 -34.39 -35.26
CA LEU A 5 -3.12 -32.96 -35.64
C LEU A 5 -3.16 -32.09 -34.34
N LYS A 6 -2.64 -30.87 -34.17
CA LYS A 6 -2.21 -29.71 -34.98
C LYS A 6 -3.31 -28.82 -35.64
N LYS A 7 -3.48 -27.63 -35.03
CA LYS A 7 -3.96 -26.32 -35.55
C LYS A 7 -5.46 -25.96 -35.43
N PHE A 8 -5.66 -24.65 -35.23
CA PHE A 8 -6.90 -23.86 -35.07
C PHE A 8 -7.64 -24.06 -33.73
N GLY A 9 -7.91 -23.02 -32.92
CA GLY A 9 -7.55 -21.61 -33.11
C GLY A 9 -7.47 -20.80 -31.80
N LEU A 10 -6.67 -19.74 -31.85
CA LEU A 10 -6.60 -18.64 -30.88
C LEU A 10 -7.58 -17.55 -31.36
N PHE A 11 -8.49 -17.06 -30.50
CA PHE A 11 -9.09 -15.70 -30.45
C PHE A 11 -10.33 -15.70 -29.52
N LEU A 12 -10.55 -14.59 -28.78
CA LEU A 12 -11.55 -14.40 -27.70
C LEU A 12 -11.31 -15.34 -26.49
N ILE A 13 -11.25 -14.89 -25.23
CA ILE A 13 -11.85 -13.71 -24.59
C ILE A 13 -10.83 -13.05 -23.65
N ILE A 14 -10.62 -11.74 -23.79
CA ILE A 14 -10.18 -10.84 -22.71
C ILE A 14 -11.20 -9.71 -22.67
N PHE A 15 -12.02 -9.65 -21.62
CA PHE A 15 -12.64 -8.43 -21.08
C PHE A 15 -13.37 -8.76 -19.78
N LEU A 16 -13.44 -7.79 -18.86
CA LEU A 16 -14.17 -7.82 -17.57
C LEU A 16 -13.60 -8.73 -16.46
N CYS A 17 -12.62 -8.20 -15.72
CA CYS A 17 -12.58 -8.33 -14.26
C CYS A 17 -11.76 -7.17 -13.65
N SER A 18 -12.39 -6.00 -13.58
CA SER A 18 -11.93 -4.85 -12.81
C SER A 18 -12.94 -4.57 -11.69
N MET A 19 -12.45 -4.09 -10.55
CA MET A 19 -13.21 -3.68 -9.34
C MET A 19 -13.64 -4.81 -8.39
N MET A 20 -12.81 -5.07 -7.38
CA MET A 20 -13.22 -5.04 -5.95
C MET A 20 -11.98 -4.83 -5.05
N PRO A 21 -12.13 -4.24 -3.84
CA PRO A 21 -11.02 -3.65 -3.09
C PRO A 21 -10.24 -4.62 -2.20
N VAL A 22 -9.07 -4.16 -1.76
CA VAL A 22 -8.09 -4.88 -0.93
C VAL A 22 -8.57 -4.99 0.52
N ALA A 23 -8.44 -6.17 1.12
CA ALA A 23 -8.57 -6.38 2.56
C ALA A 23 -7.22 -6.15 3.27
N VAL A 24 -7.24 -5.35 4.33
CA VAL A 24 -6.08 -5.05 5.18
C VAL A 24 -5.74 -6.27 6.05
N LEU A 25 -4.45 -6.61 6.12
CA LEU A 25 -3.87 -7.43 7.18
C LEU A 25 -2.67 -6.67 7.77
N ALA A 26 -2.75 -6.38 9.07
CA ALA A 26 -1.75 -5.57 9.76
C ALA A 26 -0.60 -6.43 10.33
N GLN A 27 0.62 -5.94 10.10
CA GLN A 27 1.87 -6.09 10.86
C GLN A 27 2.23 -7.43 11.54
N GLN A 28 3.41 -7.92 11.17
CA GLN A 28 4.43 -8.27 12.17
C GLN A 28 5.83 -7.90 11.65
N ASP A 29 6.65 -7.25 12.48
CA ASP A 29 8.00 -6.79 12.11
C ASP A 29 8.99 -7.94 11.90
N SER A 30 9.85 -7.83 10.87
CA SER A 30 11.19 -8.40 10.91
C SER A 30 12.13 -7.73 9.90
N GLU A 31 13.21 -7.13 10.40
CA GLU A 31 14.38 -6.74 9.61
C GLU A 31 15.13 -7.98 9.08
N THR A 32 14.85 -8.42 7.85
CA THR A 32 15.79 -9.24 7.05
C THR A 32 15.48 -9.08 5.57
N GLY A 33 16.51 -8.82 4.75
CA GLY A 33 16.35 -8.90 3.30
C GLY A 33 16.31 -10.36 2.84
N GLU A 34 15.19 -10.79 2.27
CA GLU A 34 15.07 -12.04 1.50
C GLU A 34 14.34 -11.79 0.17
N ASP A 35 14.59 -12.68 -0.80
CA ASP A 35 14.22 -12.49 -2.19
C ASP A 35 12.70 -12.56 -2.43
N PHE A 36 12.17 -11.59 -3.18
CA PHE A 36 10.81 -11.68 -3.72
C PHE A 36 10.73 -12.74 -4.84
N LEU A 37 10.35 -13.97 -4.48
CA LEU A 37 10.04 -15.05 -5.41
C LEU A 37 8.66 -14.86 -6.05
N PHE A 38 8.62 -14.49 -7.32
CA PHE A 38 7.41 -14.61 -8.15
C PHE A 38 7.36 -15.98 -8.83
N THR A 39 6.64 -16.92 -8.23
CA THR A 39 6.23 -18.17 -8.91
C THR A 39 4.79 -18.09 -9.38
N ASP A 40 4.62 -18.11 -10.70
CA ASP A 40 3.32 -18.17 -11.38
C ASP A 40 2.63 -19.52 -11.12
N SER A 41 1.51 -19.50 -10.39
CA SER A 41 0.47 -20.54 -10.51
C SER A 41 -0.87 -20.08 -9.94
N SER A 42 -1.76 -19.64 -10.82
CA SER A 42 -3.20 -19.67 -10.55
C SER A 42 -3.95 -20.16 -11.79
N VAL A 43 -4.47 -21.39 -11.71
CA VAL A 43 -5.74 -21.93 -12.26
C VAL A 43 -5.71 -23.44 -12.04
N GLU A 44 -6.41 -23.94 -11.01
CA GLU A 44 -7.24 -25.14 -11.16
C GLU A 44 -8.29 -25.30 -10.03
N SER A 45 -9.54 -25.45 -10.46
CA SER A 45 -10.69 -26.04 -9.75
C SER A 45 -10.94 -25.74 -8.26
N ALA A 46 -11.99 -24.95 -8.00
CA ALA A 46 -12.89 -25.23 -6.88
C ALA A 46 -13.91 -26.31 -7.30
N TYR A 47 -13.70 -27.56 -6.87
CA TYR A 47 -14.71 -28.62 -6.92
C TYR A 47 -14.51 -29.58 -5.74
N THR A 48 -15.38 -29.46 -4.72
CA THR A 48 -15.50 -30.46 -3.65
C THR A 48 -16.94 -30.94 -3.60
N GLU A 49 -17.31 -31.82 -4.54
CA GLU A 49 -18.50 -32.65 -4.39
C GLU A 49 -18.29 -33.58 -3.19
N GLN A 50 -19.07 -33.40 -2.13
CA GLN A 50 -19.13 -34.40 -1.06
C GLN A 50 -20.14 -35.47 -1.46
N LYS A 51 -19.64 -36.70 -1.61
CA LYS A 51 -20.37 -37.87 -2.12
C LYS A 51 -21.77 -38.03 -1.53
N ILE A 52 -22.75 -38.17 -2.43
CA ILE A 52 -23.99 -38.90 -2.17
C ILE A 52 -23.72 -40.35 -2.58
N ASP A 53 -23.69 -41.28 -1.62
CA ASP A 53 -23.82 -42.71 -1.94
C ASP A 53 -25.31 -43.02 -2.12
N THR A 54 -25.69 -43.39 -3.36
CA THR A 54 -27.03 -43.84 -3.71
C THR A 54 -27.10 -45.37 -3.73
N GLU A 55 -28.00 -45.97 -2.96
CA GLU A 55 -28.51 -47.31 -3.26
C GLU A 55 -30.03 -47.41 -3.04
N THR A 56 -30.77 -47.47 -4.15
CA THR A 56 -32.10 -48.11 -4.32
C THR A 56 -33.31 -47.57 -3.50
N GLY A 57 -34.53 -47.50 -4.03
CA GLY A 57 -35.01 -47.74 -5.38
C GLY A 57 -36.55 -47.64 -5.46
N GLU A 58 -37.06 -47.26 -6.64
CA GLU A 58 -38.42 -47.49 -7.16
C GLU A 58 -39.70 -46.90 -6.49
N ASN A 59 -40.51 -46.29 -7.39
CA ASN A 59 -41.97 -46.28 -7.48
C ASN A 59 -42.86 -45.41 -6.55
N SER A 60 -43.64 -44.56 -7.24
CA SER A 60 -44.80 -43.77 -6.81
C SER A 60 -46.12 -44.56 -6.93
N PRO A 61 -47.35 -44.00 -6.71
CA PRO A 61 -47.84 -42.93 -5.83
C PRO A 61 -49.07 -43.40 -4.96
N LEU A 62 -49.90 -42.44 -4.46
CA LEU A 62 -51.32 -42.53 -4.01
C LEU A 62 -51.68 -42.67 -2.49
N ASN A 63 -52.50 -41.70 -2.07
CA ASN A 63 -53.72 -41.73 -1.21
C ASN A 63 -53.85 -42.58 0.09
N SER A 64 -54.37 -41.87 1.11
CA SER A 64 -55.46 -42.21 2.04
C SER A 64 -55.27 -43.15 3.26
N VAL A 65 -55.44 -42.53 4.44
CA VAL A 65 -56.36 -42.88 5.56
C VAL A 65 -56.10 -44.14 6.44
N GLN A 66 -56.07 -43.91 7.77
CA GLN A 66 -56.23 -44.85 8.92
C GLN A 66 -55.12 -45.93 9.12
N SER A 67 -54.58 -46.22 10.31
CA SER A 67 -55.14 -46.14 11.68
C SER A 67 -54.09 -46.30 12.81
N LEU A 68 -54.33 -45.64 13.95
CA LEU A 68 -54.08 -46.04 15.36
C LEU A 68 -52.90 -46.97 15.76
N VAL A 69 -52.02 -46.48 16.65
CA VAL A 69 -51.69 -47.13 17.96
C VAL A 69 -51.39 -46.04 19.02
N LEU A 70 -52.03 -46.13 20.19
CA LEU A 70 -51.80 -45.38 21.45
C LEU A 70 -51.11 -46.33 22.45
N PRO A 71 -50.33 -45.91 23.49
CA PRO A 71 -50.93 -45.19 24.62
C PRO A 71 -50.05 -44.32 25.57
N LYS A 72 -50.72 -43.47 26.37
CA LYS A 72 -50.49 -43.13 27.79
C LYS A 72 -49.06 -42.85 28.31
N LEU A 73 -48.90 -41.65 28.88
CA LEU A 73 -48.77 -41.49 30.35
C LEU A 73 -49.28 -40.10 30.78
N VAL A 74 -49.79 -39.98 32.01
CA VAL A 74 -50.70 -38.91 32.45
C VAL A 74 -50.31 -38.42 33.86
N SER A 75 -50.60 -37.13 34.13
CA SER A 75 -50.73 -36.45 35.43
C SER A 75 -49.53 -36.37 36.38
N ALA A 76 -48.97 -35.16 36.53
CA ALA A 76 -49.14 -34.30 37.71
C ALA A 76 -48.59 -32.88 37.36
N ALA A 77 -49.09 -31.76 37.88
CA ALA A 77 -50.12 -31.55 38.88
C ALA A 77 -51.04 -30.38 38.50
N ALA A 78 -52.30 -30.45 38.97
CA ALA A 78 -53.04 -29.26 39.34
C ALA A 78 -52.87 -29.08 40.86
N ASP A 79 -52.59 -27.87 41.33
CA ASP A 79 -53.50 -27.17 42.25
C ASP A 79 -53.08 -25.70 42.42
N MET A 80 -53.99 -24.77 42.10
CA MET A 80 -54.18 -23.50 42.80
C MET A 80 -55.42 -22.81 42.22
N SER A 81 -56.58 -23.25 42.70
CA SER A 81 -57.84 -22.51 42.81
C SER A 81 -58.12 -21.38 41.79
N ALA A 82 -58.88 -21.71 40.75
CA ALA A 82 -59.76 -20.71 40.14
C ALA A 82 -60.92 -20.41 41.11
N THR A 83 -61.10 -19.13 41.45
CA THR A 83 -62.36 -18.60 41.97
C THR A 83 -62.91 -17.56 41.01
N SER A 84 -64.16 -17.76 40.59
CA SER A 84 -65.04 -16.84 39.83
C SER A 84 -64.64 -16.42 38.40
N ASP A 85 -65.64 -16.53 37.51
CA ASP A 85 -65.86 -15.81 36.24
C ASP A 85 -64.78 -15.89 35.15
N THR A 86 -64.71 -17.05 34.48
CA THR A 86 -64.27 -17.11 33.08
C THR A 86 -65.35 -16.53 32.17
N GLN A 87 -65.37 -15.21 31.95
CA GLN A 87 -66.08 -14.67 30.79
C GLN A 87 -65.44 -15.22 29.52
N ILE A 88 -66.25 -15.71 28.59
CA ILE A 88 -65.80 -16.02 27.23
C ILE A 88 -65.55 -14.69 26.54
N VAL A 89 -64.30 -14.24 26.57
CA VAL A 89 -63.89 -12.99 25.96
C VAL A 89 -63.92 -13.16 24.44
N THR A 90 -65.03 -12.77 23.81
CA THR A 90 -65.18 -12.82 22.36
C THR A 90 -64.21 -11.85 21.68
N GLN A 91 -63.25 -12.39 20.96
CA GLN A 91 -62.27 -11.62 20.20
C GLN A 91 -62.98 -10.91 19.03
N ALA A 92 -62.97 -9.58 19.06
CA ALA A 92 -63.58 -8.73 18.05
C ALA A 92 -62.54 -8.33 17.00
N ILE A 93 -63.00 -7.99 15.79
CA ILE A 93 -62.13 -7.63 14.66
C ILE A 93 -62.65 -6.32 14.05
N SER A 94 -61.81 -5.29 14.04
CA SER A 94 -62.09 -4.02 13.38
C SER A 94 -60.88 -3.60 12.54
N GLY A 95 -61.07 -3.51 11.23
CA GLY A 95 -60.00 -3.23 10.26
C GLY A 95 -58.85 -4.23 10.37
N GLU A 96 -57.64 -3.71 10.62
CA GLU A 96 -56.40 -4.49 10.73
C GLU A 96 -56.17 -5.08 12.14
N TYR A 97 -57.08 -4.86 13.10
CA TYR A 97 -56.88 -5.18 14.52
C TYR A 97 -57.85 -6.25 15.04
N GLU A 98 -57.33 -7.26 15.74
CA GLU A 98 -58.10 -8.11 16.65
C GLU A 98 -57.95 -7.60 18.08
N TYR A 99 -59.05 -7.46 18.82
CA TYR A 99 -59.04 -6.89 20.16
C TYR A 99 -60.04 -7.59 21.10
N ILE A 100 -59.87 -7.34 22.40
CA ILE A 100 -60.75 -7.82 23.46
C ILE A 100 -61.15 -6.68 24.40
N ALA A 101 -62.29 -6.80 25.05
CA ALA A 101 -62.69 -5.90 26.13
C ALA A 101 -61.84 -6.15 27.39
N VAL A 102 -61.35 -5.07 28.01
CA VAL A 102 -60.61 -5.08 29.26
C VAL A 102 -61.12 -3.97 30.20
N SER A 103 -60.62 -3.92 31.43
CA SER A 103 -60.97 -2.83 32.35
C SER A 103 -60.55 -1.48 31.77
N GLY A 104 -61.51 -0.56 31.60
CA GLY A 104 -61.26 0.79 31.10
C GLY A 104 -61.28 0.96 29.57
N GLY A 105 -61.40 -0.11 28.78
CA GLY A 105 -61.40 0.00 27.32
C GLY A 105 -61.22 -1.34 26.60
N ILE A 106 -60.38 -1.34 25.57
CA ILE A 106 -60.00 -2.55 24.82
C ILE A 106 -58.48 -2.74 24.77
N ALA A 107 -58.07 -4.02 24.69
CA ALA A 107 -56.69 -4.42 24.46
C ALA A 107 -56.53 -4.95 23.04
N ILE A 108 -55.51 -4.46 22.31
CA ILE A 108 -55.12 -5.04 21.02
C ILE A 108 -54.46 -6.39 21.27
N THR A 109 -54.99 -7.44 20.65
CA THR A 109 -54.49 -8.83 20.76
C THR A 109 -53.76 -9.30 19.52
N LYS A 110 -54.00 -8.67 18.37
CA LYS A 110 -53.29 -8.96 17.13
C LYS A 110 -53.40 -7.81 16.12
N TYR A 111 -52.31 -7.51 15.44
CA TYR A 111 -52.27 -6.72 14.22
C TYR A 111 -52.11 -7.64 13.00
N LYS A 112 -52.87 -7.35 11.93
CA LYS A 112 -52.88 -8.11 10.66
C LYS A 112 -52.51 -7.27 9.43
N GLY A 113 -52.26 -5.97 9.61
CA GLY A 113 -51.92 -5.10 8.49
C GLY A 113 -50.50 -5.32 7.96
N GLY A 114 -50.26 -4.83 6.75
CA GLY A 114 -49.01 -4.99 6.01
C GLY A 114 -48.24 -3.68 5.78
N ASN A 115 -48.65 -2.59 6.42
CA ASN A 115 -48.12 -1.25 6.16
C ASN A 115 -46.73 -1.07 6.77
N SER A 116 -45.86 -0.27 6.13
CA SER A 116 -44.52 0.05 6.68
C SER A 116 -44.58 0.90 7.97
N GLN A 117 -45.71 1.59 8.19
CA GLN A 117 -46.02 2.32 9.42
C GLN A 117 -47.32 1.77 10.01
N VAL A 118 -47.32 1.50 11.31
CA VAL A 118 -48.48 1.04 12.08
C VAL A 118 -48.91 2.15 13.04
N ILE A 119 -50.19 2.45 13.09
CA ILE A 119 -50.76 3.45 14.00
C ILE A 119 -51.79 2.75 14.88
N ILE A 120 -51.46 2.52 16.15
CA ILE A 120 -52.43 2.06 17.15
C ILE A 120 -53.37 3.25 17.41
N PRO A 121 -54.66 3.16 17.06
CA PRO A 121 -55.56 4.31 17.18
C PRO A 121 -55.97 4.55 18.63
N ASP A 122 -56.37 5.78 18.95
CA ASP A 122 -56.93 6.13 20.27
C ASP A 122 -58.21 5.33 20.59
N THR A 123 -59.00 4.99 19.56
CA THR A 123 -60.24 4.21 19.70
C THR A 123 -60.41 3.22 18.55
N LEU A 124 -61.06 2.08 18.80
CA LEU A 124 -61.66 1.23 17.77
C LEU A 124 -63.13 1.02 18.12
N ASP A 125 -64.01 1.09 17.12
CA ASP A 125 -65.46 0.90 17.25
C ASP A 125 -66.10 1.74 18.39
N GLY A 126 -65.55 2.94 18.63
CA GLY A 126 -65.98 3.87 19.67
C GLY A 126 -65.49 3.56 21.10
N GLN A 127 -64.68 2.51 21.29
CA GLN A 127 -64.07 2.15 22.57
C GLN A 127 -62.59 2.59 22.64
N PRO A 128 -62.09 3.09 23.77
CA PRO A 128 -60.69 3.52 23.91
C PRO A 128 -59.74 2.33 23.92
N VAL A 129 -58.66 2.43 23.14
CA VAL A 129 -57.57 1.44 23.17
C VAL A 129 -56.65 1.77 24.33
N VAL A 130 -56.60 0.90 25.35
CA VAL A 130 -55.87 1.15 26.60
C VAL A 130 -54.68 0.23 26.81
N GLU A 131 -54.61 -0.89 26.09
CA GLU A 131 -53.55 -1.90 26.25
C GLU A 131 -53.10 -2.50 24.92
N ILE A 132 -51.81 -2.81 24.81
CA ILE A 132 -51.25 -3.69 23.78
C ILE A 132 -50.83 -4.99 24.46
N ALA A 133 -51.52 -6.09 24.13
CA ALA A 133 -51.28 -7.40 24.74
C ALA A 133 -50.00 -8.07 24.21
N SER A 134 -49.52 -9.08 24.93
CA SER A 134 -48.34 -9.87 24.54
C SER A 134 -48.51 -10.46 23.13
N TYR A 135 -47.46 -10.36 22.33
CA TYR A 135 -47.39 -10.82 20.94
C TYR A 135 -48.35 -10.14 19.94
N ALA A 136 -49.06 -9.07 20.33
CA ALA A 136 -50.05 -8.42 19.47
C ALA A 136 -49.47 -7.83 18.17
N LEU A 137 -48.24 -7.31 18.22
CA LEU A 137 -47.45 -6.84 17.08
C LEU A 137 -46.11 -7.59 16.99
N TYR A 138 -46.13 -8.89 17.30
CA TYR A 138 -44.96 -9.76 17.12
C TYR A 138 -45.11 -10.54 15.81
N SER A 139 -44.43 -10.11 14.74
CA SER A 139 -44.47 -10.78 13.44
C SER A 139 -43.25 -10.51 12.58
N ASN A 140 -43.06 -11.34 11.54
CA ASN A 140 -42.02 -11.19 10.53
C ASN A 140 -42.46 -10.25 9.38
N GLY A 141 -43.37 -9.32 9.64
CA GLY A 141 -43.87 -8.34 8.66
C GLY A 141 -42.84 -7.28 8.26
N ILE A 142 -43.27 -6.30 7.46
CA ILE A 142 -42.40 -5.25 6.89
C ILE A 142 -42.50 -3.89 7.60
N TYR A 143 -43.15 -3.80 8.76
CA TYR A 143 -43.34 -2.53 9.46
C TYR A 143 -42.06 -2.06 10.15
N LYS A 144 -41.73 -0.79 9.90
CA LYS A 144 -40.55 -0.10 10.42
C LYS A 144 -40.88 0.86 11.56
N ASN A 145 -42.07 1.47 11.53
CA ASN A 145 -42.44 2.54 12.46
C ASN A 145 -43.77 2.22 13.13
N ILE A 146 -43.85 2.31 14.46
CA ILE A 146 -45.07 2.13 15.23
C ILE A 146 -45.37 3.41 16.00
N ILE A 147 -46.59 3.94 15.87
CA ILE A 147 -47.09 5.07 16.66
C ILE A 147 -48.19 4.55 17.58
N ILE A 148 -48.02 4.73 18.89
CA ILE A 148 -48.98 4.26 19.90
C ILE A 148 -49.94 5.40 20.26
N GLY A 149 -51.25 5.12 20.18
CA GLY A 149 -52.32 6.06 20.49
C GLY A 149 -52.31 6.53 21.95
N SER A 150 -52.67 7.79 22.16
CA SER A 150 -52.63 8.50 23.44
C SER A 150 -53.51 7.92 24.56
N ASN A 151 -54.48 7.04 24.25
CA ASN A 151 -55.25 6.32 25.27
C ASN A 151 -54.52 5.09 25.86
N VAL A 152 -53.41 4.64 25.27
CA VAL A 152 -52.71 3.41 25.72
C VAL A 152 -51.93 3.67 27.01
N THR A 153 -52.35 2.99 28.08
CA THR A 153 -51.69 3.05 29.39
C THR A 153 -50.68 1.92 29.61
N THR A 154 -50.82 0.81 28.89
CA THR A 154 -50.13 -0.45 29.17
C THR A 154 -49.57 -1.13 27.92
N ILE A 155 -48.30 -1.55 27.96
CA ILE A 155 -47.66 -2.40 26.94
C ILE A 155 -47.12 -3.65 27.63
N ARG A 156 -47.61 -4.83 27.22
CA ARG A 156 -47.26 -6.13 27.82
C ARG A 156 -45.93 -6.70 27.29
N ALA A 157 -45.37 -7.68 28.01
CA ALA A 157 -44.15 -8.37 27.62
C ALA A 157 -44.28 -9.01 26.22
N ASN A 158 -43.26 -8.85 25.38
CA ASN A 158 -43.22 -9.27 23.97
C ASN A 158 -44.38 -8.74 23.11
N ALA A 159 -45.01 -7.62 23.46
CA ALA A 159 -46.10 -7.03 22.69
C ALA A 159 -45.69 -6.62 21.27
N ILE A 160 -44.47 -6.09 21.10
CA ILE A 160 -43.95 -5.54 19.85
C ILE A 160 -42.65 -6.28 19.47
N GLY A 161 -42.64 -6.91 18.29
CA GLY A 161 -41.52 -7.74 17.83
C GLY A 161 -41.45 -7.82 16.31
N ASN A 162 -40.43 -7.22 15.67
CA ASN A 162 -40.27 -7.29 14.22
C ASN A 162 -38.82 -7.07 13.75
N TYR A 163 -38.37 -7.84 12.75
CA TYR A 163 -37.00 -7.78 12.20
C TYR A 163 -36.63 -6.47 11.48
N SER A 164 -37.62 -5.68 11.04
CA SER A 164 -37.47 -4.43 10.30
C SER A 164 -37.78 -3.18 11.13
N LEU A 165 -38.06 -3.34 12.43
CA LEU A 165 -38.50 -2.25 13.31
C LEU A 165 -37.37 -1.24 13.57
N GLN A 166 -37.66 0.04 13.35
CA GLN A 166 -36.74 1.17 13.48
C GLN A 166 -37.19 2.18 14.54
N THR A 167 -38.50 2.43 14.67
CA THR A 167 -39.05 3.38 15.65
C THR A 167 -40.32 2.89 16.34
N VAL A 168 -40.47 3.21 17.62
CA VAL A 168 -41.71 3.08 18.39
C VAL A 168 -41.97 4.38 19.16
N THR A 169 -43.03 5.09 18.82
CA THR A 169 -43.48 6.29 19.54
C THR A 169 -44.46 5.90 20.63
N ILE A 170 -44.12 6.18 21.89
CA ILE A 170 -44.87 5.85 23.10
C ILE A 170 -45.40 7.15 23.74
N PRO A 171 -46.71 7.28 23.99
CA PRO A 171 -47.29 8.47 24.59
C PRO A 171 -47.00 8.55 26.09
N ALA A 172 -46.98 9.77 26.65
CA ALA A 172 -46.76 10.03 28.07
C ALA A 172 -47.82 9.41 29.01
N THR A 173 -48.96 8.96 28.46
CA THR A 173 -50.04 8.26 29.16
C THR A 173 -49.73 6.78 29.40
N THR A 174 -48.77 6.19 28.68
CA THR A 174 -48.27 4.85 28.96
C THR A 174 -47.48 4.88 30.27
N THR A 175 -48.04 4.26 31.31
CA THR A 175 -47.47 4.21 32.66
C THR A 175 -46.92 2.84 33.04
N VAL A 176 -47.24 1.81 32.25
CA VAL A 176 -46.76 0.44 32.46
C VAL A 176 -46.19 -0.11 31.14
N ILE A 177 -44.89 -0.44 31.16
CA ILE A 177 -44.20 -1.15 30.08
C ILE A 177 -43.48 -2.34 30.72
N GLU A 178 -43.87 -3.56 30.35
CA GLU A 178 -43.31 -4.78 30.94
C GLU A 178 -41.96 -5.15 30.30
N ALA A 179 -41.15 -5.94 31.00
CA ALA A 179 -39.84 -6.38 30.49
C ALA A 179 -39.96 -7.10 29.13
N ASN A 180 -39.05 -6.78 28.21
CA ASN A 180 -39.06 -7.25 26.82
C ASN A 180 -40.35 -6.91 26.04
N ALA A 181 -41.10 -5.86 26.41
CA ALA A 181 -42.28 -5.41 25.68
C ALA A 181 -42.00 -5.06 24.20
N ILE A 182 -40.79 -4.56 23.93
CA ILE A 182 -40.34 -4.10 22.61
C ILE A 182 -39.03 -4.80 22.27
N SER A 183 -38.95 -5.41 21.08
CA SER A 183 -37.74 -6.03 20.52
C SER A 183 -37.73 -5.93 19.00
N ALA A 184 -36.55 -5.87 18.37
CA ALA A 184 -36.35 -6.44 17.04
C ALA A 184 -35.71 -7.83 17.20
N SER A 185 -36.01 -8.75 16.29
CA SER A 185 -35.66 -10.18 16.44
C SER A 185 -34.37 -10.60 15.72
N SER A 186 -33.64 -9.66 15.11
CA SER A 186 -32.29 -9.91 14.57
C SER A 186 -31.23 -9.81 15.67
N ALA A 187 -30.06 -10.41 15.46
CA ALA A 187 -28.85 -10.18 16.26
C ALA A 187 -28.23 -8.78 16.03
N MET A 188 -29.01 -7.84 15.51
CA MET A 188 -28.62 -6.51 15.04
C MET A 188 -29.59 -5.47 15.59
N ASN A 189 -29.90 -5.54 16.89
CA ASN A 189 -30.88 -4.69 17.58
C ASN A 189 -30.39 -3.23 17.76
N MET A 190 -29.30 -2.84 17.11
CA MET A 190 -28.57 -1.59 17.33
C MET A 190 -29.33 -0.42 16.70
N GLY A 191 -29.90 0.46 17.53
CA GLY A 191 -30.48 1.72 17.09
C GLY A 191 -32.01 1.77 16.99
N LEU A 192 -32.75 0.83 17.59
CA LEU A 192 -34.21 0.90 17.67
C LEU A 192 -34.63 2.08 18.56
N LYS A 193 -35.21 3.12 17.96
CA LYS A 193 -35.56 4.38 18.64
C LYS A 193 -36.90 4.26 19.35
N VAL A 194 -36.88 4.37 20.68
CA VAL A 194 -38.08 4.54 21.51
C VAL A 194 -38.31 6.03 21.71
N ILE A 195 -39.27 6.59 20.99
CA ILE A 195 -39.62 8.01 21.03
C ILE A 195 -40.66 8.22 22.14
N GLY A 196 -40.39 9.10 23.11
CA GLY A 196 -41.29 9.34 24.24
C GLY A 196 -41.09 10.72 24.88
N THR A 197 -41.65 10.95 26.07
CA THR A 197 -41.43 12.20 26.82
C THR A 197 -40.38 11.98 27.91
N SER A 198 -39.47 12.93 28.16
CA SER A 198 -38.58 12.87 29.32
C SER A 198 -39.37 12.72 30.63
N GLY A 199 -38.90 11.83 31.51
CA GLY A 199 -39.57 11.46 32.77
C GLY A 199 -40.77 10.53 32.62
N SER A 200 -41.00 9.95 31.43
CA SER A 200 -42.07 8.95 31.22
C SER A 200 -41.57 7.51 31.40
N ALA A 201 -42.51 6.57 31.56
CA ALA A 201 -42.21 5.14 31.64
C ALA A 201 -41.47 4.61 30.39
N ALA A 202 -41.53 5.29 29.25
CA ALA A 202 -40.74 4.97 28.07
C ALA A 202 -39.23 5.22 28.28
N GLN A 203 -38.87 6.28 28.99
CA GLN A 203 -37.47 6.56 29.36
C GLN A 203 -36.98 5.57 30.43
N ASP A 204 -37.82 5.30 31.44
CA ASP A 204 -37.52 4.29 32.46
C ASP A 204 -37.33 2.90 31.83
N TYR A 205 -38.20 2.50 30.90
CA TYR A 205 -38.09 1.22 30.18
C TYR A 205 -36.77 1.10 29.41
N VAL A 206 -36.36 2.13 28.66
CA VAL A 206 -35.08 2.08 27.91
C VAL A 206 -33.89 1.98 28.87
N ARG A 207 -33.90 2.73 29.98
CA ARG A 207 -32.85 2.69 31.01
C ARG A 207 -32.79 1.33 31.71
N ASP A 208 -33.93 0.80 32.13
CA ASP A 208 -34.02 -0.36 33.02
C ASP A 208 -34.01 -1.70 32.25
N ALA A 209 -34.25 -1.69 30.93
CA ALA A 209 -34.18 -2.89 30.09
C ALA A 209 -32.76 -3.49 30.00
N GLY A 210 -31.70 -2.70 30.22
CA GLY A 210 -30.31 -3.17 30.13
C GLY A 210 -29.90 -3.67 28.72
N LEU A 211 -30.72 -3.37 27.70
CA LEU A 211 -30.45 -3.72 26.31
C LEU A 211 -29.62 -2.60 25.69
N GLU A 212 -28.38 -2.90 25.30
CA GLU A 212 -27.35 -1.99 24.72
C GLU A 212 -27.70 -1.43 23.32
N ASN A 213 -28.99 -1.31 23.03
CA ASN A 213 -29.57 -1.42 21.70
C ASN A 213 -30.79 -0.50 21.48
N LEU A 214 -31.52 -0.16 22.55
CA LEU A 214 -32.64 0.78 22.49
C LEU A 214 -32.15 2.21 22.72
N ILE A 215 -32.50 3.14 21.81
CA ILE A 215 -32.19 4.56 21.95
C ILE A 215 -33.44 5.29 22.41
N PHE A 216 -33.41 5.92 23.59
CA PHE A 216 -34.48 6.82 24.00
C PHE A 216 -34.35 8.15 23.28
N VAL A 217 -35.44 8.62 22.70
CA VAL A 217 -35.54 9.90 21.98
C VAL A 217 -36.65 10.72 22.61
N ASP A 218 -36.36 11.93 23.11
CA ASP A 218 -37.45 12.84 23.49
C ASP A 218 -38.14 13.34 22.22
N GLN A 219 -39.45 13.15 22.15
CA GLN A 219 -40.32 13.57 21.05
C GLN A 219 -40.29 15.08 20.76
N ASN A 220 -39.72 15.89 21.66
CA ASN A 220 -39.59 17.35 21.53
C ASN A 220 -38.14 17.83 21.25
N SER A 221 -37.14 16.93 21.20
CA SER A 221 -35.71 17.30 21.13
C SER A 221 -35.06 16.94 19.79
N VAL A 222 -35.61 17.51 18.71
CA VAL A 222 -35.03 17.41 17.35
C VAL A 222 -34.80 18.81 16.80
N GLU A 223 -33.56 19.13 16.47
CA GLU A 223 -33.16 20.41 15.91
C GLU A 223 -32.20 20.17 14.73
N ASN A 224 -32.53 20.69 13.54
CA ASN A 224 -31.71 20.61 12.33
C ASN A 224 -31.23 19.19 11.92
N GLY A 225 -32.02 18.15 12.21
CA GLY A 225 -31.66 16.75 11.93
C GLY A 225 -30.77 16.10 12.99
N PHE A 226 -30.48 16.80 14.08
CA PHE A 226 -29.85 16.23 15.28
C PHE A 226 -30.93 15.90 16.31
N TRP A 227 -30.94 14.66 16.77
CA TRP A 227 -31.69 14.23 17.94
C TRP A 227 -30.75 14.33 19.14
N TYR A 228 -31.19 15.03 20.18
CA TYR A 228 -30.34 15.33 21.33
C TYR A 228 -31.06 15.13 22.67
N VAL A 229 -30.25 14.99 23.72
CA VAL A 229 -30.68 15.10 25.11
C VAL A 229 -29.92 16.24 25.79
N ILE A 230 -30.50 16.81 26.84
CA ILE A 230 -29.84 17.82 27.67
C ILE A 230 -29.34 17.13 28.94
N GLU A 231 -28.02 17.08 29.09
CA GLU A 231 -27.33 16.57 30.28
C GLU A 231 -26.93 17.76 31.18
N GLU A 232 -26.29 17.49 32.33
CA GLU A 232 -25.95 18.52 33.31
C GLU A 232 -24.93 19.55 32.76
N ASP A 233 -24.03 19.11 31.88
CA ASP A 233 -22.90 19.89 31.39
C ASP A 233 -23.05 20.43 29.95
N GLY A 234 -24.15 20.08 29.26
CA GLY A 234 -24.52 20.55 27.92
C GLY A 234 -25.54 19.68 27.19
N ALA A 235 -25.66 19.87 25.88
CA ALA A 235 -26.41 18.99 24.99
C ALA A 235 -25.52 17.84 24.48
N LYS A 236 -26.13 16.66 24.34
CA LYS A 236 -25.52 15.45 23.76
C LYS A 236 -26.31 15.00 22.54
N ILE A 237 -25.65 14.82 21.39
CA ILE A 237 -26.27 14.15 20.24
C ILE A 237 -26.39 12.66 20.57
N VAL A 238 -27.60 12.13 20.44
CA VAL A 238 -27.90 10.68 20.57
C VAL A 238 -28.19 10.04 19.22
N HIS A 239 -28.55 10.83 18.21
CA HIS A 239 -28.69 10.36 16.84
C HIS A 239 -28.58 11.51 15.81
N TYR A 240 -28.03 11.19 14.64
CA TYR A 240 -28.00 12.00 13.43
C TYR A 240 -28.20 11.06 12.24
N GLU A 241 -29.15 11.43 11.39
CA GLU A 241 -29.56 10.68 10.20
C GLU A 241 -29.46 11.64 9.00
N GLY A 242 -28.28 11.64 8.38
CA GLY A 242 -27.93 12.51 7.26
C GLY A 242 -27.68 11.75 5.96
N ASN A 243 -27.25 12.50 4.95
CA ASN A 243 -26.62 11.98 3.74
C ASN A 243 -25.68 13.07 3.19
N ALA A 244 -24.83 13.60 4.07
CA ALA A 244 -23.91 14.71 3.79
C ALA A 244 -22.47 14.20 3.75
N ASP A 245 -21.71 14.64 2.76
CA ASP A 245 -20.28 14.38 2.65
C ASP A 245 -19.47 15.10 3.76
N THR A 246 -19.92 16.29 4.16
CA THR A 246 -19.39 17.06 5.29
C THR A 246 -20.45 17.33 6.35
N LEU A 247 -20.20 16.93 7.59
CA LEU A 247 -21.05 17.23 8.75
C LEU A 247 -20.38 18.27 9.65
N VAL A 248 -20.96 19.46 9.72
CA VAL A 248 -20.55 20.52 10.66
C VAL A 248 -21.49 20.54 11.86
N LEU A 249 -20.94 20.35 13.07
CA LEU A 249 -21.72 20.41 14.30
C LEU A 249 -22.16 21.85 14.64
N PRO A 250 -23.41 22.07 15.07
CA PRO A 250 -23.83 23.35 15.62
C PRO A 250 -23.15 23.61 16.98
N ALA A 251 -22.94 24.87 17.33
CA ALA A 251 -22.41 25.24 18.66
C ALA A 251 -23.38 24.94 19.81
N THR A 252 -24.68 24.88 19.51
CA THR A 252 -25.74 24.63 20.50
C THR A 252 -26.84 23.75 19.92
N LEU A 253 -27.47 22.94 20.78
CA LEU A 253 -28.75 22.27 20.52
C LEU A 253 -29.68 22.51 21.72
N GLY A 254 -30.97 22.76 21.47
CA GLY A 254 -31.95 23.06 22.53
C GLY A 254 -31.60 24.29 23.37
N GLY A 255 -30.83 25.23 22.82
CA GLY A 255 -30.32 26.40 23.55
C GLY A 255 -29.22 26.10 24.58
N LYS A 256 -28.59 24.92 24.51
CA LYS A 256 -27.45 24.51 25.36
C LYS A 256 -26.21 24.23 24.50
N PRO A 257 -24.98 24.46 25.00
CA PRO A 257 -23.75 24.12 24.29
C PRO A 257 -23.72 22.64 23.90
N LEU A 258 -23.34 22.31 22.66
CA LEU A 258 -23.19 20.92 22.23
C LEU A 258 -21.82 20.39 22.66
N VAL A 259 -21.80 19.56 23.71
CA VAL A 259 -20.57 19.13 24.39
C VAL A 259 -20.19 17.67 24.13
N THR A 260 -21.15 16.83 23.74
CA THR A 260 -20.95 15.38 23.58
C THR A 260 -21.56 14.85 22.28
N VAL A 261 -20.80 14.04 21.52
CA VAL A 261 -21.34 13.12 20.52
C VAL A 261 -21.42 11.73 21.14
N GLY A 262 -22.62 11.16 21.22
CA GLY A 262 -22.86 9.86 21.84
C GLY A 262 -22.41 8.67 21.00
N SER A 263 -22.30 7.50 21.64
CA SER A 263 -22.05 6.23 20.94
C SER A 263 -23.14 5.95 19.90
N TYR A 264 -22.72 5.48 18.71
CA TYR A 264 -23.59 5.20 17.55
C TYR A 264 -24.44 6.39 17.09
N ALA A 265 -24.08 7.63 17.46
CA ALA A 265 -24.88 8.80 17.16
C ALA A 265 -24.85 9.18 15.67
N ILE A 266 -23.72 9.06 14.98
CA ILE A 266 -23.55 9.51 13.60
C ILE A 266 -23.65 8.32 12.64
N VAL A 267 -24.86 8.08 12.12
CA VAL A 267 -25.14 6.99 11.17
C VAL A 267 -25.37 7.60 9.78
N ASP A 268 -24.29 8.09 9.17
CA ASP A 268 -24.29 8.61 7.80
C ASP A 268 -23.22 7.88 6.97
N SER A 269 -23.66 7.17 5.93
CA SER A 269 -22.79 6.38 5.04
C SER A 269 -22.05 7.22 3.98
N ALA A 270 -22.48 8.47 3.75
CA ALA A 270 -21.85 9.39 2.80
C ALA A 270 -20.76 10.27 3.44
N LEU A 271 -20.71 10.30 4.77
CA LEU A 271 -19.81 11.18 5.52
C LEU A 271 -18.33 10.88 5.25
N THR A 272 -17.59 11.91 4.84
CA THR A 272 -16.13 11.87 4.62
C THR A 272 -15.39 12.92 5.45
N ARG A 273 -16.05 14.01 5.86
CA ARG A 273 -15.48 15.06 6.72
C ARG A 273 -16.40 15.40 7.89
N PHE A 274 -15.86 15.34 9.11
CA PHE A 274 -16.56 15.78 10.31
C PHE A 274 -15.90 17.03 10.90
N GLU A 275 -16.70 18.08 11.12
CA GLU A 275 -16.28 19.34 11.72
C GLU A 275 -16.97 19.56 13.06
N SER A 276 -16.19 19.46 14.14
CA SER A 276 -16.68 19.73 15.49
C SER A 276 -16.85 21.22 15.78
N ASN A 277 -17.75 21.53 16.72
CA ASN A 277 -17.95 22.88 17.27
C ASN A 277 -16.97 23.16 18.44
N SER A 278 -16.69 24.43 18.77
CA SER A 278 -15.69 24.83 19.78
C SER A 278 -15.92 24.30 21.20
N GLU A 279 -17.18 24.00 21.55
CA GLU A 279 -17.59 23.58 22.90
C GLU A 279 -17.53 22.05 23.08
N LEU A 280 -17.21 21.28 22.04
CA LEU A 280 -17.21 19.82 22.13
C LEU A 280 -16.09 19.31 23.05
N LYS A 281 -16.51 18.66 24.14
CA LYS A 281 -15.63 18.09 25.17
C LYS A 281 -15.32 16.62 24.91
N LYS A 282 -16.29 15.87 24.36
CA LYS A 282 -16.29 14.41 24.31
C LYS A 282 -16.85 13.85 22.99
N ILE A 283 -16.15 12.86 22.44
CA ILE A 283 -16.68 11.94 21.42
C ILE A 283 -16.63 10.54 22.03
N GLU A 284 -17.79 9.89 22.16
CA GLU A 284 -17.91 8.55 22.75
C GLU A 284 -17.50 7.43 21.77
N GLU A 285 -17.27 6.24 22.31
CA GLU A 285 -16.88 5.06 21.54
C GLU A 285 -17.94 4.71 20.48
N PHE A 286 -17.51 4.26 19.30
CA PHE A 286 -18.39 3.97 18.16
C PHE A 286 -19.28 5.13 17.67
N ALA A 287 -19.01 6.39 18.04
CA ALA A 287 -19.81 7.55 17.61
C ALA A 287 -19.99 7.66 16.08
N PHE A 288 -19.02 7.19 15.29
CA PHE A 288 -19.03 7.17 13.82
C PHE A 288 -19.24 5.77 13.23
N SER A 289 -19.53 4.75 14.04
CA SER A 289 -19.70 3.37 13.55
C SER A 289 -21.00 3.27 12.74
N GLY A 290 -20.87 3.33 11.41
CA GLY A 290 -21.99 3.27 10.51
C GLY A 290 -22.67 1.90 10.58
N CYS A 291 -24.00 1.86 10.72
CA CYS A 291 -24.75 0.61 10.67
C CYS A 291 -24.92 0.13 9.23
N SER A 292 -23.87 -0.50 8.66
CA SER A 292 -24.01 -1.21 7.39
C SER A 292 -24.91 -2.45 7.57
N PRO A 293 -25.84 -2.74 6.64
CA PRO A 293 -26.72 -3.92 6.73
C PRO A 293 -26.01 -5.28 6.62
N TYR A 294 -24.67 -5.30 6.55
CA TYR A 294 -23.84 -6.49 6.43
C TYR A 294 -22.89 -6.74 7.62
N GLY A 295 -22.96 -5.94 8.69
CA GLY A 295 -22.05 -5.98 9.84
C GLY A 295 -21.42 -4.62 10.13
N VAL A 296 -20.64 -4.49 11.21
CA VAL A 296 -19.92 -3.25 11.62
C VAL A 296 -19.42 -2.46 10.40
N GLY A 297 -20.07 -1.33 10.13
CA GLY A 297 -19.89 -0.64 8.87
C GLY A 297 -18.66 0.24 8.88
N TYR A 298 -17.83 0.03 7.86
CA TYR A 298 -16.84 1.01 7.44
C TYR A 298 -17.52 2.37 7.27
N ASN A 299 -17.12 3.35 8.07
CA ASN A 299 -17.41 4.74 7.78
C ASN A 299 -16.41 5.23 6.73
N ASN A 300 -16.81 6.15 5.85
CA ASN A 300 -15.94 6.77 4.85
C ASN A 300 -15.23 8.03 5.39
N LEU A 301 -15.35 8.30 6.69
CA LEU A 301 -14.77 9.46 7.39
C LEU A 301 -13.24 9.51 7.21
N GLU A 302 -12.77 10.33 6.28
CA GLU A 302 -11.36 10.57 6.00
C GLU A 302 -10.75 11.70 6.85
N ILE A 303 -11.57 12.67 7.28
CA ILE A 303 -11.12 13.90 7.95
C ILE A 303 -11.96 14.15 9.21
N LEU A 304 -11.30 14.20 10.38
CA LEU A 304 -11.93 14.49 11.67
C LEU A 304 -11.33 15.76 12.28
N LEU A 305 -12.09 16.85 12.37
CA LEU A 305 -11.68 18.06 13.08
C LEU A 305 -12.15 18.03 14.53
N ILE A 306 -11.18 18.18 15.44
CA ILE A 306 -11.38 18.12 16.89
C ILE A 306 -10.93 19.46 17.53
N PRO A 307 -11.79 20.13 18.32
CA PRO A 307 -11.48 21.44 18.87
C PRO A 307 -10.49 21.35 20.04
N SER A 308 -9.83 22.47 20.34
CA SER A 308 -8.89 22.57 21.47
C SER A 308 -9.52 22.40 22.86
N GLY A 309 -10.85 22.37 22.96
CA GLY A 309 -11.60 22.17 24.21
C GLY A 309 -11.89 20.72 24.56
N SER A 310 -11.66 19.77 23.64
CA SER A 310 -11.91 18.35 23.92
C SER A 310 -10.97 17.81 24.98
N THR A 311 -11.54 17.19 26.00
CA THR A 311 -10.83 16.59 27.15
C THR A 311 -10.80 15.07 27.09
N GLU A 312 -11.69 14.45 26.32
CA GLU A 312 -11.73 13.01 26.09
C GLU A 312 -12.09 12.73 24.62
N ILE A 313 -11.12 12.22 23.86
CA ILE A 313 -11.33 11.68 22.52
C ILE A 313 -11.16 10.17 22.64
N ILE A 314 -12.20 9.43 22.28
CA ILE A 314 -12.16 8.04 21.78
C ILE A 314 -11.15 7.13 22.52
N LYS A 315 -11.62 6.46 23.58
CA LYS A 315 -10.99 5.20 24.02
C LYS A 315 -11.32 4.08 23.03
N SER A 316 -10.67 4.10 21.86
CA SER A 316 -10.56 2.92 21.01
C SER A 316 -9.47 2.02 21.60
N THR A 317 -9.76 1.37 22.74
CA THR A 317 -8.80 0.46 23.40
C THR A 317 -8.82 -0.96 22.83
N ASP A 318 -9.83 -1.29 22.03
CA ASP A 318 -10.07 -2.65 21.55
C ASP A 318 -9.76 -2.74 20.04
N SER A 319 -9.07 -3.81 19.66
CA SER A 319 -8.61 -4.10 18.29
C SER A 319 -9.73 -4.52 17.33
N GLY A 320 -10.93 -3.94 17.49
CA GLY A 320 -12.14 -4.27 16.76
C GLY A 320 -13.03 -3.06 16.42
N ASP A 321 -12.63 -1.82 16.74
CA ASP A 321 -13.34 -0.64 16.24
C ASP A 321 -12.93 -0.33 14.79
N TYR A 322 -13.64 -0.95 13.85
CA TYR A 322 -13.41 -0.75 12.41
C TYR A 322 -13.88 0.62 11.89
N SER A 323 -14.53 1.47 12.72
CA SER A 323 -15.18 2.71 12.28
C SER A 323 -14.23 3.82 11.86
N LEU A 324 -12.96 3.77 12.29
CA LEU A 324 -11.93 4.77 12.00
C LEU A 324 -10.88 4.31 10.98
N ASN A 325 -11.02 3.13 10.36
CA ASN A 325 -10.04 2.62 9.39
C ASN A 325 -9.89 3.47 8.13
N ALA A 326 -10.90 4.28 7.79
CA ALA A 326 -10.84 5.24 6.69
C ALA A 326 -10.22 6.59 7.09
N LEU A 327 -9.94 6.82 8.38
CA LEU A 327 -9.53 8.11 8.90
C LEU A 327 -8.07 8.43 8.52
N LYS A 328 -7.91 9.14 7.41
CA LYS A 328 -6.61 9.57 6.88
C LYS A 328 -6.04 10.77 7.66
N ARG A 329 -6.89 11.66 8.20
CA ARG A 329 -6.47 12.99 8.69
C ARG A 329 -7.23 13.43 9.94
N ILE A 330 -6.53 14.02 10.90
CA ILE A 330 -7.11 14.67 12.08
C ILE A 330 -6.67 16.13 12.13
N ILE A 331 -7.63 17.05 12.23
CA ILE A 331 -7.38 18.49 12.40
C ILE A 331 -7.52 18.82 13.88
N GLY A 332 -6.51 19.44 14.51
CA GLY A 332 -6.56 19.78 15.93
C GLY A 332 -5.56 20.85 16.34
N LYS A 333 -5.55 21.22 17.63
CA LYS A 333 -4.55 22.15 18.18
C LYS A 333 -3.26 21.38 18.52
N SER A 334 -2.09 21.96 18.25
CA SER A 334 -0.83 21.34 18.68
C SER A 334 -0.73 21.25 20.22
N GLY A 335 -0.15 20.15 20.70
CA GLY A 335 -0.10 19.73 22.11
C GLY A 335 -1.42 19.14 22.63
N SER A 336 -2.41 18.85 21.76
CA SER A 336 -3.70 18.30 22.19
C SER A 336 -3.74 16.78 22.17
N ILE A 337 -4.77 16.23 22.82
CA ILE A 337 -5.11 14.81 22.75
C ILE A 337 -5.42 14.34 21.31
N ALA A 338 -5.83 15.23 20.40
CA ALA A 338 -6.03 14.90 18.99
C ALA A 338 -4.70 14.60 18.26
N GLU A 339 -3.63 15.34 18.57
CA GLU A 339 -2.27 15.08 18.06
C GLU A 339 -1.71 13.77 18.61
N SER A 340 -1.94 13.52 19.90
CA SER A 340 -1.54 12.27 20.56
C SER A 340 -2.24 11.06 19.94
N PHE A 341 -3.56 11.15 19.69
CA PHE A 341 -4.34 10.11 19.03
C PHE A 341 -3.89 9.90 17.58
N ALA A 342 -3.68 10.97 16.81
CA ALA A 342 -3.22 10.88 15.44
C ALA A 342 -1.85 10.18 15.35
N THR A 343 -0.92 10.56 16.22
CA THR A 343 0.41 9.95 16.33
C THR A 343 0.34 8.45 16.66
N ALA A 344 -0.48 8.07 17.65
CA ALA A 344 -0.63 6.68 18.09
C ALA A 344 -1.26 5.74 17.03
N ASN A 345 -1.95 6.29 16.04
CA ASN A 345 -2.63 5.55 14.97
C ASN A 345 -2.00 5.77 13.57
N HIS A 346 -0.84 6.44 13.48
CA HIS A 346 -0.17 6.81 12.22
C HIS A 346 -1.05 7.65 11.25
N ILE A 347 -1.95 8.46 11.79
CA ILE A 347 -2.87 9.35 11.05
C ILE A 347 -2.21 10.73 10.86
N THR A 348 -2.37 11.35 9.69
CA THR A 348 -1.81 12.70 9.44
C THR A 348 -2.49 13.74 10.35
N PHE A 349 -1.70 14.41 11.20
CA PHE A 349 -2.18 15.50 12.03
C PHE A 349 -2.03 16.86 11.33
N LEU A 350 -3.07 17.70 11.40
CA LEU A 350 -3.13 19.02 10.78
C LEU A 350 -3.43 20.08 11.84
N VAL A 351 -2.56 21.10 11.94
CA VAL A 351 -2.65 22.11 13.01
C VAL A 351 -3.67 23.19 12.67
N ILE A 352 -4.70 23.35 13.52
CA ILE A 352 -5.68 24.45 13.45
C ILE A 352 -4.94 25.79 13.44
N GLY A 353 -5.22 26.60 12.42
CA GLY A 353 -4.61 27.93 12.21
C GLY A 353 -3.48 27.94 11.20
N ASN A 354 -2.85 26.79 10.88
CA ASN A 354 -1.86 26.70 9.82
C ASN A 354 -2.53 26.31 8.48
N PHE A 355 -3.50 27.12 8.05
CA PHE A 355 -4.24 26.90 6.83
C PHE A 355 -4.36 28.19 6.02
N GLN A 356 -3.94 28.15 4.75
CA GLN A 356 -4.04 29.29 3.83
C GLN A 356 -4.17 28.81 2.39
N ASN A 357 -5.09 29.41 1.62
CA ASN A 357 -5.24 29.16 0.17
C ASN A 357 -5.36 27.66 -0.17
N TYR A 358 -6.13 26.90 0.61
CA TYR A 358 -6.30 25.44 0.50
C TYR A 358 -5.07 24.58 0.88
N TYR A 359 -4.00 25.18 1.37
CA TYR A 359 -2.84 24.47 1.91
C TYR A 359 -2.87 24.46 3.44
N TRP A 360 -2.82 23.25 4.00
CA TRP A 360 -2.39 23.00 5.37
C TRP A 360 -0.87 22.93 5.39
N TYR A 361 -0.25 23.65 6.32
CA TYR A 361 1.20 23.75 6.41
C TYR A 361 1.71 23.66 7.86
N GLU A 362 3.02 23.58 8.03
CA GLU A 362 3.68 23.73 9.32
C GLU A 362 4.97 24.54 9.21
N PRO A 363 5.27 25.43 10.17
CA PRO A 363 6.55 26.11 10.24
C PRO A 363 7.69 25.11 10.45
N VAL A 364 8.72 25.20 9.63
CA VAL A 364 9.98 24.45 9.75
C VAL A 364 11.16 25.43 9.80
N THR A 365 12.35 24.96 10.14
CA THR A 365 13.55 25.81 10.41
C THR A 365 13.78 26.91 9.38
N ASP A 366 13.61 26.60 8.08
CA ASP A 366 13.95 27.48 6.96
C ASP A 366 12.72 27.97 6.16
N GLY A 367 11.50 27.78 6.68
CA GLY A 367 10.28 28.18 5.97
C GLY A 367 9.02 27.46 6.46
N VAL A 368 8.24 26.93 5.52
CA VAL A 368 7.11 26.04 5.81
C VAL A 368 7.20 24.75 4.99
N LYS A 369 6.63 23.68 5.57
CA LYS A 369 6.26 22.46 4.86
C LYS A 369 4.77 22.47 4.54
N ILE A 370 4.37 22.03 3.35
CA ILE A 370 2.96 21.72 3.05
C ILE A 370 2.66 20.30 3.53
N SER A 371 1.69 20.16 4.43
CA SER A 371 1.28 18.86 5.01
C SER A 371 0.05 18.27 4.30
N TYR A 372 -0.84 19.10 3.73
CA TYR A 372 -1.99 18.65 2.94
C TYR A 372 -2.55 19.78 2.05
N TYR A 373 -3.08 19.42 0.89
CA TYR A 373 -3.80 20.32 -0.01
C TYR A 373 -5.26 19.86 -0.20
N GLU A 374 -6.21 20.74 0.10
CA GLU A 374 -7.66 20.47 -0.02
C GLU A 374 -8.34 21.22 -1.18
N GLY A 375 -7.55 21.86 -2.05
CA GLY A 375 -8.10 22.63 -3.16
C GLY A 375 -8.58 21.76 -4.32
N SER A 376 -9.36 22.37 -5.21
CA SER A 376 -10.00 21.73 -6.36
C SER A 376 -9.45 22.20 -7.71
N ASP A 377 -8.27 22.81 -7.72
CA ASP A 377 -7.61 23.23 -8.96
C ASP A 377 -7.30 22.03 -9.84
N SER A 378 -7.40 22.20 -11.16
CA SER A 378 -6.97 21.19 -12.13
C SER A 378 -5.56 21.44 -12.68
N ILE A 379 -5.09 22.68 -12.65
CA ILE A 379 -3.71 23.05 -12.97
C ILE A 379 -3.17 23.81 -11.75
N LEU A 380 -2.22 23.22 -11.05
CA LEU A 380 -1.71 23.73 -9.78
C LEU A 380 -0.26 24.14 -9.87
N THR A 381 0.02 25.41 -9.61
CA THR A 381 1.38 25.84 -9.24
C THR A 381 1.40 25.99 -7.73
N ILE A 382 2.15 25.11 -7.06
CA ILE A 382 2.35 25.20 -5.61
C ILE A 382 3.09 26.54 -5.34
N PRO A 383 2.63 27.37 -4.40
CA PRO A 383 3.18 28.70 -4.23
C PRO A 383 4.59 28.67 -3.65
N GLU A 384 5.46 29.57 -4.11
CA GLU A 384 6.81 29.77 -3.53
C GLU A 384 6.76 30.22 -2.05
N THR A 385 5.64 30.78 -1.59
CA THR A 385 5.45 31.25 -0.20
C THR A 385 4.04 31.01 0.34
N LEU A 386 3.93 30.63 1.62
CA LEU A 386 2.70 30.66 2.43
C LEU A 386 2.96 31.44 3.72
N ALA A 387 1.98 32.23 4.17
CA ALA A 387 2.06 33.13 5.33
C ALA A 387 3.28 34.09 5.33
N GLY A 388 3.84 34.39 4.15
CA GLY A 388 5.06 35.20 4.00
C GLY A 388 6.37 34.44 4.24
N LEU A 389 6.32 33.13 4.47
CA LEU A 389 7.45 32.22 4.61
C LEU A 389 7.62 31.40 3.32
N SER A 390 8.86 31.02 3.00
CA SER A 390 9.18 30.21 1.82
C SER A 390 8.61 28.79 1.97
N VAL A 391 7.98 28.25 0.93
CA VAL A 391 7.60 26.82 0.88
C VAL A 391 8.85 26.02 0.53
N VAL A 392 9.45 25.39 1.54
CA VAL A 392 10.75 24.68 1.40
C VAL A 392 10.59 23.16 1.39
N ALA A 393 9.46 22.65 1.87
CA ALA A 393 9.20 21.23 1.96
C ALA A 393 7.76 20.86 1.56
N ILE A 394 7.58 19.62 1.10
CA ILE A 394 6.27 18.98 0.93
C ILE A 394 6.29 17.64 1.67
N GLY A 395 5.29 17.42 2.53
CA GLY A 395 5.13 16.22 3.33
C GLY A 395 4.60 15.02 2.53
N SER A 396 4.81 13.82 3.07
CA SER A 396 4.21 12.59 2.54
C SER A 396 2.69 12.72 2.39
N GLY A 397 2.13 12.21 1.30
CA GLY A 397 0.69 12.21 1.04
C GLY A 397 0.02 13.59 0.90
N ALA A 398 0.78 14.69 0.88
CA ALA A 398 0.23 16.05 0.91
C ALA A 398 -0.72 16.37 -0.26
N PHE A 399 -0.53 15.71 -1.41
CA PHE A 399 -1.37 15.82 -2.59
C PHE A 399 -1.93 14.45 -3.04
N ALA A 400 -1.95 13.44 -2.17
CA ALA A 400 -2.46 12.12 -2.51
C ALA A 400 -4.00 12.14 -2.71
N ASP A 401 -4.50 11.24 -3.57
CA ASP A 401 -5.91 11.10 -3.94
C ASP A 401 -6.53 12.44 -4.42
N ARG A 402 -5.80 13.26 -5.19
CA ARG A 402 -6.26 14.55 -5.75
C ARG A 402 -6.65 14.43 -7.22
N ASP A 403 -7.69 13.66 -7.49
CA ASP A 403 -8.17 13.27 -8.82
C ASP A 403 -8.62 14.39 -9.77
N LEU A 404 -8.65 15.65 -9.30
CA LEU A 404 -8.88 16.82 -10.14
C LEU A 404 -7.60 17.39 -10.75
N LEU A 405 -6.43 17.16 -10.14
CA LEU A 405 -5.15 17.63 -10.64
C LEU A 405 -4.83 16.97 -11.98
N THR A 406 -4.47 17.78 -12.98
CA THR A 406 -4.05 17.38 -14.33
C THR A 406 -2.64 17.87 -14.66
N GLU A 407 -2.23 19.01 -14.12
CA GLU A 407 -0.85 19.49 -14.17
C GLU A 407 -0.43 20.05 -12.81
N VAL A 408 0.75 19.67 -12.33
CA VAL A 408 1.34 20.20 -11.09
C VAL A 408 2.73 20.77 -11.34
N THR A 409 2.98 21.96 -10.80
CA THR A 409 4.31 22.59 -10.71
C THR A 409 4.75 22.65 -9.25
N VAL A 410 5.83 21.94 -8.93
CA VAL A 410 6.58 22.11 -7.68
C VAL A 410 7.53 23.31 -7.86
N PRO A 411 7.47 24.35 -7.00
CA PRO A 411 8.25 25.58 -7.13
C PRO A 411 9.76 25.38 -6.94
N ASP A 412 10.54 26.37 -7.36
CA ASP A 412 12.00 26.33 -7.19
C ASP A 412 12.43 26.43 -5.72
N SER A 413 11.59 27.01 -4.85
CA SER A 413 11.80 27.10 -3.40
C SER A 413 11.83 25.76 -2.65
N VAL A 414 11.19 24.72 -3.19
CA VAL A 414 11.10 23.40 -2.53
C VAL A 414 12.42 22.65 -2.67
N THR A 415 13.04 22.35 -1.53
CA THR A 415 14.32 21.63 -1.44
C THR A 415 14.17 20.23 -0.83
N SER A 416 13.10 20.00 -0.06
CA SER A 416 12.78 18.73 0.56
C SER A 416 11.43 18.17 0.10
N LEU A 417 11.40 16.88 -0.21
CA LEU A 417 10.20 16.11 -0.47
C LEU A 417 10.25 14.92 0.51
N GLU A 418 9.33 14.87 1.47
CA GLU A 418 9.37 13.82 2.49
C GLU A 418 8.96 12.47 1.90
N ASP A 419 9.69 11.42 2.29
CA ASP A 419 9.35 10.04 1.98
C ASP A 419 8.24 9.54 2.91
N SER A 420 7.59 8.43 2.54
CA SER A 420 6.53 7.83 3.35
C SER A 420 7.01 6.63 4.15
N ASP A 421 6.67 6.62 5.44
CA ASP A 421 6.79 5.46 6.31
C ASP A 421 5.74 4.37 5.98
N THR A 422 4.76 4.68 5.13
CA THR A 422 3.68 3.76 4.73
C THR A 422 3.70 3.51 3.22
N TYR A 423 3.19 2.35 2.82
CA TYR A 423 3.22 1.91 1.43
C TYR A 423 2.10 2.58 0.61
N SER A 424 2.41 3.06 -0.60
CA SER A 424 1.46 3.71 -1.54
C SER A 424 0.88 5.05 -1.09
N SER A 425 1.57 5.81 -0.24
CA SER A 425 1.12 7.11 0.31
C SER A 425 2.10 8.26 0.04
N GLY A 426 2.91 8.13 -1.02
CA GLY A 426 3.79 9.20 -1.52
C GLY A 426 3.01 10.46 -1.97
N ILE A 427 3.76 11.54 -2.20
CA ILE A 427 3.24 12.92 -2.25
C ILE A 427 2.02 13.11 -3.20
N PHE A 428 2.07 12.54 -4.40
CA PHE A 428 1.02 12.59 -5.42
C PHE A 428 0.36 11.21 -5.65
N SER A 429 0.52 10.26 -4.73
CA SER A 429 -0.01 8.90 -4.88
C SER A 429 -1.52 8.92 -5.21
N GLY A 430 -1.94 8.09 -6.15
CA GLY A 430 -3.34 7.96 -6.54
C GLY A 430 -3.94 9.15 -7.28
N CYS A 431 -3.18 10.16 -7.74
CA CYS A 431 -3.73 11.27 -8.53
C CYS A 431 -4.13 10.81 -9.94
N ASP A 432 -5.30 10.21 -10.09
CA ASP A 432 -5.65 9.45 -11.29
C ASP A 432 -5.94 10.31 -12.52
N SER A 433 -5.99 11.64 -12.39
CA SER A 433 -6.06 12.57 -13.53
C SER A 433 -4.78 13.33 -13.83
N LEU A 434 -3.72 13.17 -13.02
CA LEU A 434 -2.47 13.91 -13.20
C LEU A 434 -1.82 13.48 -14.52
N GLU A 435 -1.70 14.40 -15.48
CA GLU A 435 -1.09 14.14 -16.79
C GLU A 435 0.35 14.64 -16.86
N LYS A 436 0.70 15.68 -16.08
CA LYS A 436 2.01 16.34 -16.14
C LYS A 436 2.50 16.79 -14.77
N LEU A 437 3.75 16.44 -14.43
CA LEU A 437 4.41 16.82 -13.19
C LEU A 437 5.73 17.54 -13.48
N MET A 438 5.86 18.79 -13.02
CA MET A 438 7.07 19.60 -13.16
C MET A 438 7.74 19.77 -11.80
N ILE A 439 8.98 19.29 -11.68
CA ILE A 439 9.79 19.32 -10.46
C ILE A 439 10.71 20.54 -10.49
N GLY A 440 10.64 21.38 -9.44
CA GLY A 440 11.41 22.62 -9.30
C GLY A 440 12.91 22.42 -9.09
N LYS A 441 13.69 23.49 -9.26
CA LYS A 441 15.17 23.45 -9.24
C LYS A 441 15.78 23.06 -7.89
N GLY A 442 15.11 23.36 -6.78
CA GLY A 442 15.59 23.07 -5.43
C GLY A 442 15.59 21.57 -5.08
N VAL A 443 14.77 20.77 -5.76
CA VAL A 443 14.60 19.35 -5.46
C VAL A 443 15.83 18.55 -5.90
N THR A 444 16.47 17.89 -4.92
CA THR A 444 17.65 17.05 -5.16
C THR A 444 17.38 15.55 -5.08
N GLN A 445 16.24 15.14 -4.52
CA GLN A 445 15.84 13.73 -4.37
C GLN A 445 14.34 13.60 -4.62
N ILE A 446 13.92 12.52 -5.28
CA ILE A 446 12.51 12.14 -5.42
C ILE A 446 12.22 11.03 -4.39
N PRO A 447 11.23 11.18 -3.51
CA PRO A 447 10.92 10.18 -2.48
C PRO A 447 10.35 8.88 -3.07
N SER A 448 10.23 7.86 -2.23
CA SER A 448 9.52 6.64 -2.59
C SER A 448 8.02 6.92 -2.80
N ASP A 449 7.40 6.11 -3.66
CA ASP A 449 5.97 6.19 -4.02
C ASP A 449 5.46 7.58 -4.50
N MET A 450 6.36 8.52 -4.83
CA MET A 450 6.11 9.94 -5.17
C MET A 450 4.85 10.20 -6.00
N ALA A 451 4.67 9.44 -7.08
CA ALA A 451 3.53 9.48 -8.00
C ALA A 451 2.96 8.06 -8.22
N TYR A 452 3.00 7.22 -7.18
CA TYR A 452 2.48 5.85 -7.22
C TYR A 452 1.05 5.84 -7.77
N SER A 453 0.80 4.98 -8.76
CA SER A 453 -0.50 4.81 -9.42
C SER A 453 -1.13 6.10 -9.97
N CYS A 454 -0.35 7.10 -10.38
CA CYS A 454 -0.85 8.20 -11.21
C CYS A 454 -1.13 7.70 -12.64
N THR A 455 -2.26 6.99 -12.84
CA THR A 455 -2.45 6.18 -14.05
C THR A 455 -2.47 6.97 -15.36
N LYS A 456 -2.85 8.25 -15.33
CA LYS A 456 -2.85 9.16 -16.49
C LYS A 456 -1.56 9.98 -16.67
N LEU A 457 -0.53 9.84 -15.83
CA LEU A 457 0.69 10.63 -15.92
C LEU A 457 1.41 10.34 -17.25
N LYS A 458 1.61 11.38 -18.07
CA LYS A 458 2.24 11.29 -19.41
C LYS A 458 3.63 11.89 -19.43
N GLU A 459 3.87 12.93 -18.63
CA GLU A 459 5.12 13.71 -18.66
C GLU A 459 5.62 14.05 -17.26
N VAL A 460 6.91 13.80 -17.02
CA VAL A 460 7.64 14.26 -15.83
C VAL A 460 8.84 15.10 -16.26
N ILE A 461 8.87 16.37 -15.83
CA ILE A 461 9.93 17.33 -16.15
C ILE A 461 10.75 17.64 -14.90
N PHE A 462 12.04 17.35 -14.92
CA PHE A 462 12.99 17.80 -13.90
C PHE A 462 13.66 19.10 -14.33
N ASN A 463 13.40 20.20 -13.63
CA ASN A 463 14.06 21.49 -13.90
C ASN A 463 15.41 21.64 -13.15
N GLY A 464 15.69 20.76 -12.20
CA GLY A 464 16.84 20.82 -11.28
C GLY A 464 17.79 19.62 -11.36
N SER A 465 18.71 19.58 -10.40
CA SER A 465 19.78 18.58 -10.31
C SER A 465 19.39 17.43 -9.37
N VAL A 466 18.36 16.66 -9.72
CA VAL A 466 17.96 15.45 -8.97
C VAL A 466 19.10 14.41 -9.02
N LYS A 467 19.44 13.86 -7.86
CA LYS A 467 20.50 12.87 -7.63
C LYS A 467 19.96 11.46 -7.43
N SER A 468 18.77 11.31 -6.87
CA SER A 468 18.17 10.00 -6.59
C SER A 468 16.68 9.98 -6.90
N ILE A 469 16.21 8.83 -7.36
CA ILE A 469 14.79 8.50 -7.48
C ILE A 469 14.49 7.35 -6.51
N GLY A 470 13.52 7.54 -5.61
CA GLY A 470 13.15 6.59 -4.56
C GLY A 470 12.48 5.31 -5.07
N ASN A 471 12.18 4.41 -4.14
CA ASN A 471 11.54 3.14 -4.47
C ASN A 471 10.13 3.39 -4.99
N ARG A 472 9.69 2.67 -6.04
CA ARG A 472 8.31 2.74 -6.57
C ARG A 472 7.84 4.14 -6.99
N ALA A 473 8.73 5.12 -7.14
CA ALA A 473 8.40 6.54 -7.29
C ALA A 473 7.39 6.85 -8.41
N PHE A 474 7.38 6.06 -9.49
CA PHE A 474 6.42 6.16 -10.60
C PHE A 474 5.74 4.82 -10.92
N TRP A 475 5.68 3.87 -9.97
CA TRP A 475 5.03 2.57 -10.20
C TRP A 475 3.57 2.76 -10.62
N ARG A 476 3.15 2.07 -11.69
CA ARG A 476 1.79 2.13 -12.30
C ARG A 476 1.44 3.48 -12.94
N CYS A 477 2.44 4.30 -13.28
CA CYS A 477 2.24 5.41 -14.23
C CYS A 477 2.09 4.87 -15.67
N TYR A 478 1.03 4.12 -15.92
CA TYR A 478 0.84 3.33 -17.15
C TYR A 478 0.94 4.15 -18.44
N ASN A 479 0.62 5.45 -18.39
CA ASN A 479 0.65 6.35 -19.55
C ASN A 479 1.94 7.18 -19.67
N LEU A 480 2.96 6.97 -18.82
CA LEU A 480 4.16 7.82 -18.77
C LEU A 480 4.97 7.64 -20.05
N GLN A 481 5.02 8.69 -20.88
CA GLN A 481 5.65 8.67 -22.22
C GLN A 481 6.94 9.48 -22.26
N SER A 482 6.97 10.61 -21.54
CA SER A 482 8.06 11.59 -21.57
C SER A 482 8.68 11.72 -20.18
N ILE A 483 9.87 11.16 -19.99
CA ILE A 483 10.69 11.41 -18.80
C ILE A 483 12.17 11.51 -19.19
N ASN A 484 12.73 12.71 -19.06
CA ASN A 484 14.14 12.96 -19.32
C ASN A 484 14.90 12.93 -17.98
N LEU A 485 15.57 11.81 -17.69
CA LEU A 485 16.37 11.66 -16.47
C LEU A 485 17.53 12.68 -16.45
N PRO A 486 17.77 13.39 -15.34
CA PRO A 486 18.75 14.49 -15.31
C PRO A 486 20.19 13.98 -15.18
N GLU A 487 21.14 14.68 -15.82
CA GLU A 487 22.59 14.36 -15.84
C GLU A 487 23.31 14.35 -14.47
N SER A 488 22.59 14.67 -13.40
CA SER A 488 23.03 14.58 -12.01
C SER A 488 22.61 13.29 -11.31
N LEU A 489 21.81 12.42 -11.96
CA LEU A 489 21.25 11.22 -11.35
C LEU A 489 22.34 10.20 -11.01
N GLU A 490 22.48 9.89 -9.73
CA GLU A 490 23.46 8.99 -9.12
C GLU A 490 22.86 7.59 -8.85
N SER A 491 21.55 7.50 -8.57
CA SER A 491 20.85 6.23 -8.27
C SER A 491 19.35 6.20 -8.61
N ILE A 492 18.82 4.99 -8.87
CA ILE A 492 17.39 4.71 -9.05
C ILE A 492 16.97 3.55 -8.13
N GLY A 493 15.95 3.76 -7.29
CA GLY A 493 15.44 2.80 -6.32
C GLY A 493 14.61 1.66 -6.91
N ASN A 494 14.31 0.66 -6.09
CA ASN A 494 13.61 -0.56 -6.50
C ASN A 494 12.22 -0.26 -7.09
N ALA A 495 11.86 -0.92 -8.18
CA ALA A 495 10.57 -0.81 -8.87
C ALA A 495 10.16 0.62 -9.27
N ALA A 496 11.10 1.57 -9.38
CA ALA A 496 10.80 2.99 -9.60
C ALA A 496 9.93 3.28 -10.84
N PHE A 497 10.05 2.49 -11.92
CA PHE A 497 9.28 2.59 -13.16
C PHE A 497 8.50 1.30 -13.49
N LEU A 498 8.26 0.43 -12.51
CA LEU A 498 7.46 -0.79 -12.68
C LEU A 498 6.08 -0.41 -13.26
N HIS A 499 5.60 -1.13 -14.27
CA HIS A 499 4.34 -0.80 -14.98
C HIS A 499 4.25 0.63 -15.55
N CYS A 500 5.38 1.24 -15.95
CA CYS A 500 5.37 2.43 -16.81
C CYS A 500 5.20 2.00 -18.28
N ASP A 501 4.08 1.32 -18.58
CA ASP A 501 3.80 0.70 -19.88
C ASP A 501 3.96 1.69 -21.06
N GLY A 502 3.75 3.00 -20.87
CA GLY A 502 3.86 4.05 -21.89
C GLY A 502 5.28 4.46 -22.31
N ILE A 503 6.34 4.08 -21.56
CA ILE A 503 7.71 4.51 -21.88
C ILE A 503 8.19 3.74 -23.11
N SER A 504 8.42 4.43 -24.22
CA SER A 504 8.89 3.80 -25.46
C SER A 504 10.42 3.68 -25.55
N SER A 505 11.15 4.59 -24.89
CA SER A 505 12.60 4.59 -24.81
C SER A 505 13.07 5.34 -23.56
N ILE A 506 14.12 4.86 -22.90
CA ILE A 506 14.75 5.60 -21.79
C ILE A 506 16.28 5.50 -21.86
N THR A 507 16.94 6.61 -21.53
CA THR A 507 18.40 6.68 -21.39
C THR A 507 18.73 6.99 -19.93
N ILE A 508 19.53 6.13 -19.32
CA ILE A 508 20.06 6.32 -17.97
C ILE A 508 21.32 7.21 -18.07
N PRO A 509 21.43 8.30 -17.29
CA PRO A 509 22.59 9.21 -17.35
C PRO A 509 23.92 8.57 -16.94
N ASP A 510 25.03 9.13 -17.43
CA ASP A 510 26.39 8.61 -17.22
C ASP A 510 26.83 8.54 -15.75
N LYS A 511 26.20 9.32 -14.85
CA LYS A 511 26.53 9.30 -13.41
C LYS A 511 25.76 8.26 -12.60
N THR A 512 24.77 7.59 -13.19
CA THR A 512 23.92 6.66 -12.45
C THR A 512 24.68 5.36 -12.21
N SER A 513 25.09 5.17 -10.96
CA SER A 513 25.95 4.06 -10.55
C SER A 513 25.18 2.81 -10.08
N ILE A 514 23.94 3.01 -9.63
CA ILE A 514 23.08 2.00 -9.01
C ILE A 514 21.69 2.06 -9.64
N ILE A 515 21.23 0.93 -10.18
CA ILE A 515 19.84 0.71 -10.57
C ILE A 515 19.30 -0.44 -9.73
N GLY A 516 18.24 -0.19 -8.96
CA GLY A 516 17.59 -1.17 -8.08
C GLY A 516 16.93 -2.34 -8.81
N SER A 517 16.37 -3.27 -8.03
CA SER A 517 15.64 -4.42 -8.57
C SER A 517 14.30 -4.01 -9.15
N GLY A 518 13.90 -4.67 -10.23
CA GLY A 518 12.57 -4.53 -10.85
C GLY A 518 12.25 -3.18 -11.49
N VAL A 519 13.24 -2.31 -11.74
CA VAL A 519 13.02 -0.90 -12.08
C VAL A 519 12.13 -0.68 -13.31
N PHE A 520 12.35 -1.39 -14.42
CA PHE A 520 11.59 -1.27 -15.67
C PHE A 520 10.65 -2.45 -15.92
N VAL A 521 10.28 -3.20 -14.88
CA VAL A 521 9.46 -4.41 -15.07
C VAL A 521 8.09 -4.07 -15.65
N TYR A 522 7.63 -4.89 -16.59
CA TYR A 522 6.39 -4.66 -17.35
C TYR A 522 6.32 -3.32 -18.09
N CYS A 523 7.43 -2.66 -18.43
CA CYS A 523 7.44 -1.52 -19.35
C CYS A 523 7.16 -1.99 -20.79
N LYS A 524 5.90 -2.34 -21.09
CA LYS A 524 5.54 -3.12 -22.29
C LYS A 524 5.91 -2.48 -23.62
N ASN A 525 5.85 -1.15 -23.73
CA ASN A 525 6.22 -0.44 -24.97
C ASN A 525 7.71 -0.06 -25.04
N LEU A 526 8.54 -0.42 -24.04
CA LEU A 526 9.96 -0.04 -23.99
C LEU A 526 10.74 -0.76 -25.09
N THR A 527 11.05 -0.05 -26.18
CA THR A 527 11.80 -0.58 -27.33
C THR A 527 13.31 -0.44 -27.18
N SER A 528 13.77 0.60 -26.48
CA SER A 528 15.19 0.92 -26.32
C SER A 528 15.51 1.38 -24.90
N LEU A 529 16.35 0.60 -24.22
CA LEU A 529 16.94 0.91 -22.92
C LEU A 529 18.44 1.13 -23.11
N ARG A 530 18.92 2.33 -22.75
CA ARG A 530 20.35 2.69 -22.82
C ARG A 530 20.88 2.99 -21.44
N PHE A 531 21.95 2.34 -21.04
CA PHE A 531 22.61 2.59 -19.77
C PHE A 531 23.78 3.58 -19.94
N GLY A 532 23.98 4.44 -18.94
CA GLY A 532 25.12 5.34 -18.86
C GLY A 532 26.41 4.60 -18.48
N SER A 533 27.55 5.18 -18.85
CA SER A 533 28.88 4.58 -18.68
C SER A 533 29.36 4.42 -17.23
N GLY A 534 28.70 5.06 -16.25
CA GLY A 534 29.03 4.94 -14.83
C GLY A 534 28.30 3.83 -14.08
N LEU A 535 27.51 2.98 -14.75
CA LEU A 535 26.72 1.93 -14.11
C LEU A 535 27.62 0.80 -13.56
N ILE A 536 27.59 0.61 -12.23
CA ILE A 536 28.42 -0.39 -11.53
C ILE A 536 27.58 -1.60 -11.08
N SER A 537 26.27 -1.41 -10.86
CA SER A 537 25.37 -2.46 -10.40
C SER A 537 23.96 -2.32 -11.01
N LEU A 538 23.41 -3.45 -11.46
CA LEU A 538 22.07 -3.59 -12.03
C LEU A 538 21.30 -4.67 -11.25
N GLY A 539 20.21 -4.30 -10.58
CA GLY A 539 19.43 -5.18 -9.70
C GLY A 539 18.70 -6.32 -10.41
N ASP A 540 18.13 -7.22 -9.60
CA ASP A 540 17.39 -8.39 -10.09
C ASP A 540 16.14 -7.95 -10.86
N GLN A 541 15.81 -8.68 -11.93
CA GLN A 541 14.67 -8.40 -12.82
C GLN A 541 14.63 -6.95 -13.37
N ALA A 542 15.73 -6.18 -13.40
CA ALA A 542 15.68 -4.74 -13.65
C ALA A 542 14.96 -4.29 -14.94
N ALA A 543 14.83 -5.14 -15.96
CA ALA A 543 14.01 -4.90 -17.15
C ALA A 543 13.24 -6.16 -17.62
N ALA A 544 12.71 -6.96 -16.68
CA ALA A 544 11.91 -8.15 -17.01
C ALA A 544 10.50 -7.80 -17.55
N TRP A 545 9.95 -8.67 -18.39
CA TRP A 545 8.62 -8.55 -19.00
C TRP A 545 8.42 -7.29 -19.85
N CYS A 546 9.49 -6.81 -20.48
CA CYS A 546 9.44 -5.72 -21.46
C CYS A 546 9.09 -6.29 -22.85
N ASP A 547 7.79 -6.43 -23.12
CA ASP A 547 7.27 -7.08 -24.33
C ASP A 547 7.86 -6.56 -25.65
N SER A 548 8.15 -5.25 -25.73
CA SER A 548 8.64 -4.58 -26.95
C SER A 548 10.16 -4.35 -27.00
N LEU A 549 10.93 -4.82 -26.01
CA LEU A 549 12.37 -4.50 -25.92
C LEU A 549 13.16 -5.26 -26.99
N GLU A 550 13.62 -4.58 -28.04
CA GLU A 550 14.28 -5.20 -29.19
C GLU A 550 15.80 -5.36 -28.99
N THR A 551 16.43 -4.34 -28.41
CA THR A 551 17.90 -4.23 -28.27
C THR A 551 18.32 -3.65 -26.94
N VAL A 552 19.37 -4.20 -26.34
CA VAL A 552 20.04 -3.66 -25.15
C VAL A 552 21.54 -3.56 -25.38
N SER A 553 22.17 -2.50 -24.88
CA SER A 553 23.63 -2.36 -24.84
C SER A 553 24.06 -2.21 -23.38
N ILE A 554 24.80 -3.19 -22.86
CA ILE A 554 25.33 -3.17 -21.50
C ILE A 554 26.61 -2.30 -21.49
N PRO A 555 26.77 -1.37 -20.53
CA PRO A 555 27.86 -0.40 -20.57
C PRO A 555 29.16 -1.00 -20.02
N GLU A 556 30.28 -0.59 -20.62
CA GLU A 556 31.61 -0.87 -20.08
C GLU A 556 31.74 -0.42 -18.62
N GLY A 557 32.47 -1.21 -17.82
CA GLY A 557 32.61 -1.01 -16.38
C GLY A 557 31.58 -1.75 -15.52
N LEU A 558 30.46 -2.21 -16.09
CA LEU A 558 29.54 -3.10 -15.36
C LEU A 558 30.23 -4.45 -15.14
N THR A 559 30.47 -4.83 -13.88
CA THR A 559 31.15 -6.11 -13.54
C THR A 559 30.17 -7.22 -13.16
N THR A 560 29.05 -6.84 -12.54
CA THR A 560 28.06 -7.74 -11.95
C THR A 560 26.67 -7.37 -12.48
N ILE A 561 26.00 -8.33 -13.11
CA ILE A 561 24.59 -8.24 -13.51
C ILE A 561 23.76 -8.98 -12.44
N GLY A 562 22.55 -8.50 -12.16
CA GLY A 562 21.63 -9.06 -11.17
C GLY A 562 21.57 -10.59 -11.17
N SER A 563 21.53 -11.16 -9.97
CA SER A 563 21.56 -12.59 -9.71
C SER A 563 20.38 -13.36 -10.32
N ARG A 564 19.27 -12.69 -10.66
CA ARG A 564 18.08 -13.30 -11.28
C ARG A 564 17.50 -12.45 -12.40
N GLU A 565 17.28 -13.11 -13.55
CA GLU A 565 16.15 -12.81 -14.45
C GLU A 565 16.08 -11.37 -15.03
N VAL A 566 17.21 -10.67 -15.15
CA VAL A 566 17.26 -9.22 -15.47
C VAL A 566 16.48 -8.83 -16.73
N PHE A 567 16.48 -9.68 -17.77
CA PHE A 567 15.74 -9.52 -19.02
C PHE A 567 14.81 -10.73 -19.28
N ARG A 568 14.24 -11.31 -18.21
CA ARG A 568 13.26 -12.41 -18.30
C ARG A 568 12.01 -11.95 -19.04
N GLY A 569 11.44 -12.79 -19.90
CA GLY A 569 10.13 -12.53 -20.52
C GLY A 569 10.11 -11.36 -21.50
N CYS A 570 11.21 -11.12 -22.20
CA CYS A 570 11.34 -10.09 -23.25
C CYS A 570 11.28 -10.79 -24.63
N PRO A 571 10.08 -11.11 -25.16
CA PRO A 571 9.93 -11.96 -26.34
C PRO A 571 10.49 -11.37 -27.64
N LEU A 572 10.60 -10.04 -27.75
CA LEU A 572 11.16 -9.36 -28.92
C LEU A 572 12.66 -9.03 -28.78
N LEU A 573 13.29 -9.35 -27.65
CA LEU A 573 14.71 -9.12 -27.44
C LEU A 573 15.51 -9.99 -28.40
N SER A 574 16.23 -9.33 -29.31
CA SER A 574 16.93 -9.98 -30.43
C SER A 574 18.44 -9.76 -30.40
N LYS A 575 18.88 -8.62 -29.83
CA LYS A 575 20.29 -8.24 -29.72
C LYS A 575 20.61 -7.71 -28.34
N VAL A 576 21.62 -8.29 -27.69
CA VAL A 576 22.20 -7.76 -26.44
C VAL A 576 23.69 -7.62 -26.61
N GLU A 577 24.21 -6.40 -26.59
CA GLU A 577 25.65 -6.13 -26.62
C GLU A 577 26.21 -6.22 -25.20
N MET A 578 27.30 -6.97 -25.02
CA MET A 578 27.93 -7.28 -23.73
C MET A 578 29.42 -6.88 -23.74
N PRO A 579 29.89 -6.05 -22.78
CA PRO A 579 31.27 -5.61 -22.68
C PRO A 579 32.20 -6.67 -22.06
N GLU A 580 33.52 -6.46 -22.14
CA GLU A 580 34.50 -7.37 -21.49
C GLU A 580 34.48 -7.26 -19.96
N SER A 581 34.00 -6.15 -19.40
CA SER A 581 33.96 -5.92 -17.95
C SER A 581 33.07 -6.91 -17.19
N VAL A 582 32.03 -7.45 -17.83
CA VAL A 582 31.08 -8.38 -17.23
C VAL A 582 31.77 -9.74 -17.04
N SER A 583 32.06 -10.06 -15.79
CA SER A 583 32.86 -11.22 -15.40
C SER A 583 32.12 -12.21 -14.50
N ALA A 584 30.89 -11.89 -14.07
CA ALA A 584 30.04 -12.78 -13.29
C ALA A 584 28.55 -12.59 -13.63
N ILE A 585 27.95 -13.64 -14.19
CA ILE A 585 26.50 -13.83 -14.33
C ILE A 585 26.16 -15.23 -13.81
N THR A 586 25.35 -15.32 -12.75
CA THR A 586 25.14 -16.57 -12.01
C THR A 586 23.99 -17.43 -12.55
N THR A 587 23.01 -16.82 -13.24
CA THR A 587 21.78 -17.45 -13.75
C THR A 587 21.52 -17.12 -15.22
N ASN A 588 20.48 -17.71 -15.81
CA ASN A 588 20.00 -17.29 -17.13
C ASN A 588 19.23 -15.97 -16.99
N ILE A 589 19.79 -14.85 -17.44
CA ILE A 589 19.14 -13.54 -17.36
C ILE A 589 18.10 -13.31 -18.46
N PHE A 590 17.95 -14.26 -19.39
CA PHE A 590 17.07 -14.22 -20.57
C PHE A 590 15.99 -15.32 -20.57
N GLU A 591 15.58 -15.81 -19.39
CA GLU A 591 14.52 -16.83 -19.30
C GLU A 591 13.22 -16.33 -19.96
N TYR A 592 12.54 -17.15 -20.75
CA TYR A 592 11.38 -16.74 -21.58
C TYR A 592 11.65 -15.63 -22.62
N SER A 593 12.91 -15.36 -23.00
CA SER A 593 13.31 -14.40 -24.04
C SER A 593 13.93 -15.11 -25.26
N PRO A 594 13.15 -15.92 -26.02
CA PRO A 594 13.66 -16.98 -26.91
C PRO A 594 14.34 -16.50 -28.20
N ASN A 595 14.26 -15.21 -28.53
CA ASN A 595 14.87 -14.64 -29.74
C ASN A 595 16.24 -13.99 -29.47
N THR A 596 16.69 -13.98 -28.21
CA THR A 596 17.89 -13.26 -27.78
C THR A 596 19.15 -13.81 -28.44
N SER A 597 19.95 -12.94 -29.07
CA SER A 597 21.34 -13.21 -29.43
C SER A 597 22.27 -12.28 -28.67
N ILE A 598 23.30 -12.83 -28.04
CA ILE A 598 24.34 -12.07 -27.34
C ILE A 598 25.45 -11.70 -28.33
N TYR A 599 25.83 -10.44 -28.33
CA TYR A 599 26.95 -9.89 -29.09
C TYR A 599 28.07 -9.58 -28.11
N GLY A 600 29.27 -10.07 -28.41
CA GLY A 600 30.46 -9.83 -27.60
C GLY A 600 31.69 -10.48 -28.22
N LEU A 601 32.81 -10.27 -27.55
CA LEU A 601 34.12 -10.61 -28.08
C LEU A 601 34.44 -12.11 -27.93
N THR A 602 34.97 -12.72 -29.00
CA THR A 602 35.34 -14.15 -29.02
C THR A 602 36.48 -14.45 -28.06
N GLY A 603 36.34 -15.50 -27.25
CA GLY A 603 37.24 -15.90 -26.17
C GLY A 603 36.88 -15.29 -24.80
N SER A 604 35.82 -14.49 -24.71
CA SER A 604 35.40 -13.83 -23.47
C SER A 604 34.63 -14.76 -22.51
N TYR A 605 34.45 -14.29 -21.28
CA TYR A 605 33.52 -14.89 -20.31
C TYR A 605 32.09 -15.00 -20.88
N ILE A 606 31.69 -14.03 -21.71
CA ILE A 606 30.34 -13.94 -22.29
C ILE A 606 30.07 -15.05 -23.31
N GLU A 607 31.05 -15.44 -24.12
CA GLU A 607 30.92 -16.61 -25.01
C GLU A 607 30.69 -17.89 -24.19
N THR A 608 31.48 -18.08 -23.12
CA THR A 608 31.32 -19.24 -22.20
C THR A 608 29.96 -19.22 -21.48
N TYR A 609 29.45 -18.03 -21.15
CA TYR A 609 28.12 -17.84 -20.56
C TYR A 609 27.01 -18.22 -21.55
N ALA A 610 27.11 -17.76 -22.81
CA ALA A 610 26.13 -18.05 -23.86
C ALA A 610 26.04 -19.56 -24.13
N ASP A 611 27.19 -20.23 -24.28
CA ASP A 611 27.30 -21.69 -24.44
C ASP A 611 26.65 -22.46 -23.27
N LYS A 612 26.86 -22.01 -22.02
CA LYS A 612 26.33 -22.66 -20.81
C LYS A 612 24.79 -22.72 -20.80
N TYR A 613 24.13 -21.72 -21.38
CA TYR A 613 22.67 -21.56 -21.35
C TYR A 613 21.98 -21.76 -22.71
N ASP A 614 22.69 -22.26 -23.72
CA ASP A 614 22.19 -22.48 -25.10
C ASP A 614 21.65 -21.19 -25.74
N ILE A 615 22.33 -20.06 -25.50
CA ILE A 615 21.97 -18.74 -26.03
C ILE A 615 22.81 -18.47 -27.30
N PRO A 616 22.20 -18.08 -28.44
CA PRO A 616 22.95 -17.70 -29.64
C PRO A 616 24.00 -16.60 -29.36
N PHE A 617 25.25 -16.88 -29.69
CA PHE A 617 26.37 -15.94 -29.59
C PHE A 617 26.79 -15.44 -30.98
N VAL A 618 27.08 -14.14 -31.09
CA VAL A 618 27.55 -13.48 -32.31
C VAL A 618 28.82 -12.68 -31.98
N SER A 619 29.94 -13.11 -32.55
CA SER A 619 31.21 -12.38 -32.46
C SER A 619 31.09 -10.97 -33.08
N ASP A 620 31.38 -9.94 -32.29
CA ASP A 620 31.56 -8.56 -32.76
C ASP A 620 33.04 -8.18 -32.92
N GLY A 621 33.94 -9.10 -32.58
CA GLY A 621 35.39 -9.03 -32.73
C GLY A 621 36.07 -10.21 -32.05
N GLU A 622 37.40 -10.28 -32.15
CA GLU A 622 38.17 -11.11 -31.22
C GLU A 622 38.46 -10.30 -29.97
N ALA A 623 38.24 -10.88 -28.77
CA ALA A 623 38.79 -10.33 -27.55
C ALA A 623 40.31 -10.16 -27.76
N PRO A 624 40.99 -9.18 -27.15
CA PRO A 624 42.43 -9.03 -27.28
C PRO A 624 43.12 -10.34 -26.92
N LYS A 625 43.47 -11.13 -27.94
CA LYS A 625 44.38 -12.27 -27.83
C LYS A 625 45.75 -11.69 -27.58
N GLY A 626 45.96 -11.25 -26.34
CA GLY A 626 47.28 -11.23 -25.77
C GLY A 626 47.81 -12.64 -25.92
N GLU A 627 48.76 -12.83 -26.83
CA GLU A 627 49.70 -13.92 -26.68
C GLU A 627 50.27 -13.79 -25.26
N LEU A 628 49.89 -14.71 -24.38
CA LEU A 628 50.37 -14.76 -23.00
C LEU A 628 51.88 -15.05 -23.05
N SER A 629 52.66 -13.99 -23.17
CA SER A 629 54.08 -14.05 -23.51
C SER A 629 55.02 -13.80 -22.30
N GLY A 630 54.52 -13.75 -21.06
CA GLY A 630 55.33 -13.48 -19.87
C GLY A 630 54.56 -13.38 -18.54
N PHE A 631 55.29 -13.52 -17.42
CA PHE A 631 54.84 -14.05 -16.10
C PHE A 631 55.68 -13.43 -14.94
N ILE A 632 55.23 -13.14 -13.70
CA ILE A 632 53.90 -13.07 -13.03
C ILE A 632 54.00 -12.01 -11.89
N GLY A 633 52.88 -11.46 -11.38
CA GLY A 633 52.80 -10.78 -10.07
C GLY A 633 52.07 -11.61 -9.00
N GLN A 634 52.50 -11.54 -7.73
CA GLN A 634 51.88 -12.20 -6.57
C GLN A 634 51.41 -11.15 -5.54
N ASP A 635 50.19 -11.30 -5.01
CA ASP A 635 49.71 -10.45 -3.91
C ASP A 635 50.35 -10.81 -2.55
N PRO A 636 50.16 -10.01 -1.48
CA PRO A 636 50.71 -10.30 -0.15
C PRO A 636 50.18 -11.58 0.52
N THR A 637 49.15 -12.24 -0.05
CA THR A 637 48.55 -13.47 0.46
C THR A 637 49.02 -14.73 -0.27
N GLY A 638 49.66 -14.57 -1.44
CA GLY A 638 50.21 -15.64 -2.25
C GLY A 638 49.47 -15.92 -3.56
N SER A 639 48.46 -15.13 -3.93
CA SER A 639 47.69 -15.34 -5.17
C SER A 639 48.39 -14.75 -6.39
N TYR A 640 48.33 -15.43 -7.54
CA TYR A 640 48.99 -15.05 -8.79
C TYR A 640 48.05 -14.30 -9.74
N PHE A 641 48.55 -13.25 -10.40
CA PHE A 641 47.78 -12.45 -11.38
C PHE A 641 48.51 -12.33 -12.72
N LEU A 642 47.74 -12.43 -13.81
CA LEU A 642 48.20 -12.29 -15.20
C LEU A 642 47.95 -10.86 -15.71
N TYR A 643 48.80 -10.37 -16.62
CA TYR A 643 48.64 -9.06 -17.26
C TYR A 643 49.22 -9.06 -18.68
N ASN A 644 48.75 -8.15 -19.54
CA ASN A 644 49.35 -7.89 -20.84
C ASN A 644 50.64 -7.05 -20.68
N LYS A 645 51.77 -7.59 -21.15
CA LYS A 645 53.09 -6.95 -21.11
C LYS A 645 53.11 -5.57 -21.76
N THR A 646 52.38 -5.38 -22.86
CA THR A 646 52.31 -4.10 -23.58
C THR A 646 51.55 -3.06 -22.76
N ASP A 647 50.41 -3.44 -22.20
CA ASP A 647 49.55 -2.52 -21.45
C ASP A 647 50.18 -2.12 -20.11
N PHE A 648 50.87 -3.04 -19.43
CA PHE A 648 51.64 -2.74 -18.22
C PHE A 648 52.79 -1.76 -18.50
N ASN A 649 53.53 -1.95 -19.59
CA ASN A 649 54.59 -1.02 -20.00
C ASN A 649 54.01 0.36 -20.36
N ASN A 650 52.87 0.42 -21.04
CA ASN A 650 52.18 1.66 -21.37
C ASN A 650 51.65 2.37 -20.11
N ALA A 651 51.10 1.63 -19.15
CA ALA A 651 50.66 2.15 -17.85
C ALA A 651 51.82 2.70 -17.02
N TYR A 652 52.98 2.03 -17.03
CA TYR A 652 54.20 2.50 -16.39
C TYR A 652 54.76 3.77 -17.03
N LEU A 653 54.86 3.81 -18.37
CA LEU A 653 55.26 5.01 -19.11
C LEU A 653 54.30 6.17 -18.88
N ALA A 654 52.98 5.91 -18.86
CA ALA A 654 51.98 6.90 -18.51
C ALA A 654 52.20 7.43 -17.08
N TYR A 655 52.48 6.57 -16.10
CA TYR A 655 52.78 6.98 -14.72
C TYR A 655 54.06 7.83 -14.60
N GLN A 656 55.10 7.52 -15.37
CA GLN A 656 56.31 8.35 -15.42
C GLN A 656 56.08 9.74 -16.02
N ILE A 657 55.14 9.86 -16.98
CA ILE A 657 54.86 11.11 -17.70
C ILE A 657 53.85 11.97 -16.92
N ASN A 658 52.78 11.36 -16.40
CA ASN A 658 51.76 12.02 -15.58
C ASN A 658 50.99 10.97 -14.73
N PRO A 659 51.22 10.93 -13.41
CA PRO A 659 50.58 9.98 -12.49
C PRO A 659 49.04 9.99 -12.45
N ASP A 660 48.39 11.09 -12.87
CA ASP A 660 46.94 11.27 -12.70
C ASP A 660 46.09 10.63 -13.82
N LEU A 661 46.69 10.13 -14.90
CA LEU A 661 45.98 9.43 -15.98
C LEU A 661 45.38 8.10 -15.53
N ALA A 662 44.30 7.66 -16.19
CA ALA A 662 43.64 6.39 -15.90
C ALA A 662 44.60 5.18 -15.98
N ALA A 663 45.44 5.10 -17.01
CA ALA A 663 46.46 4.06 -17.13
C ALA A 663 47.53 4.13 -16.03
N ALA A 664 47.91 5.33 -15.59
CA ALA A 664 48.86 5.54 -14.50
C ALA A 664 48.28 5.11 -13.14
N LYS A 665 46.99 5.35 -12.90
CA LYS A 665 46.24 4.91 -11.70
C LYS A 665 46.20 3.39 -11.57
N MET A 666 46.12 2.65 -12.68
CA MET A 666 46.24 1.19 -12.68
C MET A 666 47.62 0.73 -12.16
N TYR A 667 48.71 1.36 -12.63
CA TYR A 667 50.06 1.08 -12.12
C TYR A 667 50.23 1.46 -10.64
N GLN A 668 49.68 2.61 -10.23
CA GLN A 668 49.68 3.07 -8.83
C GLN A 668 48.91 2.12 -7.90
N HIS A 669 47.80 1.53 -8.36
CA HIS A 669 47.06 0.52 -7.62
C HIS A 669 47.93 -0.71 -7.30
N PHE A 670 48.66 -1.26 -8.28
CA PHE A 670 49.56 -2.40 -8.06
C PHE A 670 50.69 -2.09 -7.08
N LEU A 671 51.24 -0.87 -7.09
CA LEU A 671 52.24 -0.44 -6.11
C LEU A 671 51.64 -0.39 -4.69
N ASN A 672 50.43 0.18 -4.54
CA ASN A 672 49.74 0.29 -3.25
C ASN A 672 49.39 -1.07 -2.64
N GLN A 673 49.07 -2.07 -3.48
CA GLN A 673 48.79 -3.45 -3.04
C GLN A 673 50.05 -4.28 -2.71
N LYS A 674 51.25 -3.69 -2.79
CA LYS A 674 52.54 -4.33 -2.43
C LYS A 674 52.86 -5.64 -3.19
N CYS A 675 52.39 -5.77 -4.44
CA CYS A 675 52.63 -6.98 -5.22
C CYS A 675 54.14 -7.28 -5.42
N GLN A 676 54.52 -8.55 -5.31
CA GLN A 676 55.86 -9.07 -5.63
C GLN A 676 55.89 -9.58 -7.08
N ILE A 677 57.04 -9.47 -7.76
CA ILE A 677 57.22 -10.14 -9.06
C ILE A 677 57.82 -11.52 -8.82
N VAL A 678 57.19 -12.53 -9.43
CA VAL A 678 57.63 -13.93 -9.35
C VAL A 678 57.74 -14.48 -10.77
N ALA A 679 58.98 -14.69 -11.22
CA ALA A 679 59.22 -15.39 -12.48
C ALA A 679 59.26 -16.91 -12.23
N LEU A 680 58.46 -17.67 -12.98
CA LEU A 680 58.48 -19.14 -12.99
C LEU A 680 58.98 -19.67 -14.32
N LYS A 681 59.73 -20.78 -14.24
CA LYS A 681 60.39 -21.45 -15.36
C LYS A 681 59.38 -22.27 -16.17
N ASP A 682 59.23 -21.96 -17.46
CA ASP A 682 58.59 -22.86 -18.42
C ASP A 682 59.44 -24.14 -18.54
N LEU A 683 58.82 -25.30 -18.25
CA LEU A 683 59.46 -26.63 -18.34
C LEU A 683 59.25 -27.30 -19.70
N THR A 684 58.47 -26.69 -20.61
CA THR A 684 58.13 -27.22 -21.94
C THR A 684 58.87 -26.51 -23.07
N LYS A 685 59.26 -25.24 -22.88
CA LYS A 685 60.11 -24.49 -23.83
C LYS A 685 61.55 -24.43 -23.32
N GLY A 686 62.47 -25.07 -24.05
CA GLY A 686 63.90 -25.19 -23.70
C GLY A 686 64.73 -23.89 -23.76
N TYR A 687 64.10 -22.71 -23.79
CA TYR A 687 64.75 -21.40 -23.79
C TYR A 687 63.93 -20.41 -22.96
N MET A 688 64.57 -19.71 -22.03
CA MET A 688 63.93 -18.64 -21.24
C MET A 688 63.79 -17.35 -22.07
N ASP A 689 62.69 -16.61 -21.90
CA ASP A 689 62.59 -15.23 -22.40
C ASP A 689 63.48 -14.31 -21.54
N TYR A 690 64.63 -13.94 -22.10
CA TYR A 690 65.62 -13.06 -21.48
C TYR A 690 65.06 -11.68 -21.07
N SER A 691 63.94 -11.24 -21.64
CA SER A 691 63.32 -9.98 -21.24
C SER A 691 62.68 -10.03 -19.84
N ALA A 692 62.19 -11.19 -19.38
CA ALA A 692 61.60 -11.32 -18.05
C ALA A 692 62.63 -11.08 -16.93
N ALA A 693 63.86 -11.54 -17.11
CA ALA A 693 64.94 -11.32 -16.16
C ALA A 693 65.48 -9.88 -16.18
N ALA A 694 65.50 -9.24 -17.36
CA ALA A 694 65.82 -7.81 -17.47
C ALA A 694 64.78 -6.95 -16.73
N THR A 695 63.49 -7.24 -16.89
CA THR A 695 62.41 -6.54 -16.17
C THR A 695 62.45 -6.79 -14.66
N ALA A 696 62.70 -8.02 -14.22
CA ALA A 696 62.84 -8.33 -12.79
C ALA A 696 64.05 -7.62 -12.15
N SER A 697 65.20 -7.61 -12.84
CA SER A 697 66.40 -6.91 -12.38
C SER A 697 66.20 -5.39 -12.31
N LEU A 698 65.50 -4.81 -13.29
CA LEU A 698 65.20 -3.37 -13.33
C LEU A 698 64.24 -2.98 -12.19
N LEU A 699 63.20 -3.78 -11.93
CA LEU A 699 62.24 -3.48 -10.87
C LEU A 699 62.83 -3.67 -9.46
N ALA A 700 63.72 -4.65 -9.27
CA ALA A 700 64.46 -4.81 -8.01
C ALA A 700 65.31 -3.56 -7.72
N GLN A 701 66.06 -3.08 -8.71
CA GLN A 701 66.81 -1.81 -8.60
C GLN A 701 65.89 -0.62 -8.26
N MET A 702 64.72 -0.52 -8.88
CA MET A 702 63.74 0.53 -8.58
C MET A 702 63.13 0.45 -7.17
N LYS A 703 63.09 -0.74 -6.56
CA LYS A 703 62.68 -0.94 -5.16
C LYS A 703 63.84 -0.78 -4.16
N GLY A 704 65.07 -0.55 -4.62
CA GLY A 704 66.27 -0.51 -3.78
C GLY A 704 66.76 -1.88 -3.31
N GLU A 705 66.31 -2.96 -3.98
CA GLU A 705 66.61 -4.35 -3.66
C GLU A 705 67.74 -4.90 -4.58
N THR A 706 68.66 -5.68 -4.02
CA THR A 706 69.77 -6.26 -4.79
C THR A 706 69.38 -7.58 -5.46
N PHE A 707 69.45 -7.62 -6.80
CA PHE A 707 69.18 -8.81 -7.61
C PHE A 707 70.47 -9.50 -8.06
N ASP A 708 70.78 -10.68 -7.50
CA ASP A 708 71.94 -11.49 -7.90
C ASP A 708 71.62 -12.36 -9.13
N ILE A 709 71.97 -11.84 -10.31
CA ILE A 709 71.83 -12.52 -11.59
C ILE A 709 72.68 -13.81 -11.69
N GLY A 710 73.79 -13.89 -10.96
CA GLY A 710 74.70 -15.04 -10.98
C GLY A 710 74.20 -16.23 -10.16
N ALA A 711 73.49 -15.96 -9.06
CA ALA A 711 72.77 -16.97 -8.30
C ALA A 711 71.55 -17.53 -9.08
N TYR A 712 70.90 -16.70 -9.90
CA TYR A 712 69.66 -17.05 -10.59
C TYR A 712 69.87 -17.85 -11.89
N PHE A 713 70.88 -17.52 -12.70
CA PHE A 713 71.07 -18.14 -14.03
C PHE A 713 71.94 -19.41 -14.06
N GLY A 714 72.71 -19.69 -13.01
CA GLY A 714 73.70 -20.77 -13.03
C GLY A 714 74.95 -20.41 -13.85
N ARG A 715 76.10 -20.95 -13.46
CA ARG A 715 77.43 -20.43 -13.84
C ARG A 715 77.86 -20.65 -15.32
N SER A 716 77.02 -21.24 -16.17
CA SER A 716 77.30 -21.41 -17.60
C SER A 716 76.94 -20.16 -18.42
N ASP A 717 75.80 -19.53 -18.12
CA ASP A 717 75.15 -18.61 -19.06
C ASP A 717 75.61 -17.15 -18.87
N ALA A 718 76.10 -16.81 -17.68
CA ALA A 718 76.68 -15.50 -17.38
C ALA A 718 77.87 -15.12 -18.29
N LYS A 719 78.60 -16.10 -18.83
CA LYS A 719 79.75 -15.86 -19.74
C LYS A 719 79.36 -15.31 -21.11
N LEU A 720 78.08 -15.37 -21.51
CA LEU A 720 77.62 -14.73 -22.74
C LEU A 720 77.55 -13.19 -22.62
N TYR A 721 77.46 -12.66 -21.40
CA TYR A 721 77.33 -11.21 -21.15
C TYR A 721 78.66 -10.46 -21.03
N GLU A 722 79.80 -11.14 -20.81
CA GLU A 722 81.14 -10.51 -20.74
C GLU A 722 81.56 -9.79 -22.04
N LYS A 723 80.86 -9.98 -23.16
CA LYS A 723 81.16 -9.33 -24.46
C LYS A 723 80.32 -8.09 -24.78
N GLY A 724 79.30 -7.77 -23.98
CA GLY A 724 78.32 -6.72 -24.31
C GLY A 724 78.33 -5.47 -23.40
N ILE A 725 79.00 -5.53 -22.25
CA ILE A 725 78.91 -4.49 -21.21
C ILE A 725 80.31 -3.94 -20.93
N SER A 726 80.60 -2.72 -21.38
CA SER A 726 81.93 -2.09 -21.24
C SER A 726 82.16 -1.40 -19.89
N SER A 727 81.13 -1.27 -19.06
CA SER A 727 81.22 -0.73 -17.69
C SER A 727 79.97 -1.11 -16.90
N ILE A 728 80.14 -1.68 -15.70
CA ILE A 728 79.11 -1.76 -14.67
C ILE A 728 79.54 -0.77 -13.60
N GLY A 729 78.69 0.22 -13.32
CA GLY A 729 78.92 1.20 -12.26
C GLY A 729 77.73 1.28 -11.33
N ASN A 730 77.98 1.62 -10.06
CA ASN A 730 76.91 1.83 -9.10
C ASN A 730 76.26 3.20 -9.35
N VAL A 731 74.94 3.22 -9.47
CA VAL A 731 74.18 4.47 -9.56
C VAL A 731 73.95 4.97 -8.14
N ASP A 732 74.41 6.18 -7.83
CA ASP A 732 74.12 6.81 -6.54
C ASP A 732 72.66 7.29 -6.46
N LYS A 733 72.24 7.65 -5.24
CA LYS A 733 70.87 8.15 -4.95
C LYS A 733 70.49 9.43 -5.73
N ASP A 734 71.46 10.10 -6.34
CA ASP A 734 71.31 11.35 -7.09
C ASP A 734 71.43 11.11 -8.62
N GLY A 735 71.57 9.86 -9.06
CA GLY A 735 71.50 9.42 -10.46
C GLY A 735 72.85 9.27 -11.19
N ASN A 736 73.99 9.39 -10.51
CA ASN A 736 75.31 9.35 -11.15
C ASN A 736 75.89 7.94 -11.17
N ILE A 737 76.47 7.52 -12.31
CA ILE A 737 77.05 6.19 -12.52
C ILE A 737 78.55 6.20 -12.17
N HIS A 738 78.97 5.36 -11.22
CA HIS A 738 80.36 5.22 -10.73
C HIS A 738 81.00 3.87 -11.02
#